data_AF-C5LBR2-F1
#
_entry.id   AF-C5LBR2-F1
#
_cell.length_a   1.000
_cell.length_b   1.000
_cell.length_c   1.000
_cell.angle_alpha   90.00
_cell.angle_beta   90.00
_cell.angle_gamma   90.00
#
_symmetry.space_group_name_H-M   'P 1'
#
loop_
_entity.id
_entity.type
_entity.pdbx_description
1 polymer ?
#
loop_
_entity_poly.entity_id
_entity_poly.type
_entity_poly.pdbx_seq_one_letter_code
_entity_poly.pdbx_strand_id
1 'polypeptide(L)'
;MVHQGEEAPCTYNVSALLEASFRGDVDGMKAILAANPTMTVNDQDYDNRSPLHLAAAGGRIEAVKFLIESGAVLKTDRFGMLPLHDAVMNDHPDICDMLAGLDLFDADGMCYLSPSQLELLKDQLGSYSAEISLTVEELEAKMKEIFGIILKEGVFAARRLWIEIQYYFIDLGLHPKYFKDFTSAQIARHIHSLLAARKIAQTTKSDFIHFEIEEPESAFFLATLDPSRVWETERKVVNYISHFRSDDAVSMVFMRSGKSPNQDDGGMPLGIFIVNKTHFQPGVIESKGVADEENIKVVASERFLQSKTEENQQFYQSLVHETMATRNAVVRIIEPPSHMVTKAGAKIVQFAAYDAERRGRVYLLEVNECLRSHDVMPKRMYVESFANGIVTYHMYFDPVSTVDDLEKLAQTLRYASHFKHSPKKSALVWDLVLKNEITPEHAIYLISAAKFVFSFFPKETHEYLDLVEFFKSNQAMKSKLDEMFLQTMSNSITYERIYDALSTHYALTLPMFEDFSKIATGECKPFHNDELERRIDEEVWSRFDGKILKTLLKLNAHLQMTNFFKAGTAAAIAMRFDGRVVSDRPKSLFPVIPHAVYLIVGRNFYGFHIRFRDIARGGIRMILSRNRQVYSKNCATLLEENYNLALTQQLKNKDIPEGGSKGTILLDLDDQHLQTSGRDAFNKYIDALLDCMMCEETGLASHLSREEILFFGPDENTAGFMDLGAYRAKARGYPYWKALTTGKSTKLGGVPHDKYGMTTNSIHEYVLQLLDALDIQESSVTKVMTGGPDGDLGSNEILISKDNTIAICDGSGVLYDPEGLNRDELTRLARERIPVSNFDRSKLSANPKSFLVTVDDADVTLPNGQHFKTGVEVRNTFTSLEYCSADLFVPCGGRPATVNMGNVQDMFHPSTKQPKFKFIVEGANLFFTDDARRVMEDAGVHLFKDSSTNKGGVTSSSLEVFAALCMAPNDHEKNLTVKDPNSDPPEFYEQYAQEIISVIRHNAKMEFNAIWTANHEVMAADGSGFINKIDASAMLSRKINHLKAYIMEVLETEEPDDQWIVRAVLRRCVPRLLLVHCGLDGILERTPEAYILAMVATWIANTFVYKFGLNSSEFAFYQFMRSLEESSGGEVTPASMERPRHLGSFSL
;
A
#
# COMPACT_ATOMS: atom_id res chain seq x y z
N MET A 1 69.90 -59.73 25.81
CA MET A 1 70.16 -61.17 25.60
C MET A 1 69.27 -61.64 24.47
N VAL A 2 69.86 -62.45 23.60
CA VAL A 2 69.37 -62.90 22.30
C VAL A 2 68.07 -63.70 22.42
N HIS A 3 67.08 -63.39 21.59
CA HIS A 3 66.15 -64.38 21.07
C HIS A 3 66.02 -64.17 19.56
N GLN A 4 66.79 -64.95 18.82
CA GLN A 4 66.48 -65.34 17.45
C GLN A 4 65.33 -66.36 17.50
N GLY A 5 64.41 -66.27 16.55
CA GLY A 5 63.33 -67.23 16.35
C GLY A 5 62.48 -66.87 15.14
N GLU A 6 62.94 -67.30 13.96
CA GLU A 6 62.16 -67.67 12.76
C GLU A 6 60.94 -66.82 12.36
N GLU A 7 61.16 -65.78 11.54
CA GLU A 7 60.12 -65.29 10.63
C GLU A 7 60.21 -66.04 9.29
N ALA A 8 59.06 -66.53 8.82
CA ALA A 8 58.91 -67.36 7.64
C ALA A 8 59.39 -66.66 6.35
N PRO A 9 60.08 -67.35 5.43
CA PRO A 9 60.60 -66.78 4.17
C PRO A 9 59.52 -66.27 3.18
N CYS A 10 58.23 -66.52 3.43
CA CYS A 10 57.14 -66.10 2.54
C CYS A 10 56.76 -64.61 2.67
N THR A 11 57.03 -63.93 3.79
CA THR A 11 56.63 -62.52 3.99
C THR A 11 57.58 -61.52 3.30
N TYR A 12 58.88 -61.84 3.24
CA TYR A 12 59.89 -60.98 2.60
C TYR A 12 59.69 -60.88 1.07
N ASN A 13 59.38 -62.00 0.42
CA ASN A 13 59.24 -62.04 -1.03
C ASN A 13 57.98 -61.32 -1.52
N VAL A 14 56.85 -61.41 -0.78
CA VAL A 14 55.64 -60.62 -1.05
C VAL A 14 55.92 -59.13 -0.92
N SER A 15 56.63 -58.71 0.14
CA SER A 15 57.04 -57.31 0.33
C SER A 15 57.90 -56.80 -0.84
N ALA A 16 58.85 -57.60 -1.32
CA ALA A 16 59.69 -57.25 -2.48
C ALA A 16 58.88 -57.12 -3.79
N LEU A 17 57.88 -58.01 -4.00
CA LEU A 17 56.99 -57.93 -5.15
C LEU A 17 56.11 -56.67 -5.11
N LEU A 18 55.58 -56.32 -3.93
CA LEU A 18 54.80 -55.12 -3.70
C LEU A 18 55.62 -53.84 -3.93
N GLU A 19 56.85 -53.79 -3.42
CA GLU A 19 57.75 -52.65 -3.63
C GLU A 19 58.16 -52.48 -5.10
N ALA A 20 58.44 -53.58 -5.80
CA ALA A 20 58.67 -53.56 -7.24
C ALA A 20 57.44 -53.06 -8.01
N SER A 21 56.23 -53.45 -7.58
CA SER A 21 54.96 -52.99 -8.15
C SER A 21 54.74 -51.48 -7.94
N PHE A 22 55.01 -50.97 -6.75
CA PHE A 22 54.93 -49.53 -6.44
C PHE A 22 55.92 -48.68 -7.25
N ARG A 23 57.13 -49.20 -7.47
CA ARG A 23 58.18 -48.54 -8.26
C ARG A 23 57.97 -48.66 -9.77
N GLY A 24 57.12 -49.60 -10.21
CA GLY A 24 56.87 -49.88 -11.62
C GLY A 24 57.94 -50.75 -12.28
N ASP A 25 58.71 -51.49 -11.49
CA ASP A 25 59.81 -52.36 -11.95
C ASP A 25 59.26 -53.71 -12.45
N VAL A 26 58.70 -53.71 -13.65
CA VAL A 26 58.09 -54.90 -14.29
C VAL A 26 59.09 -56.05 -14.42
N ASP A 27 60.36 -55.76 -14.71
CA ASP A 27 61.40 -56.78 -14.86
C ASP A 27 61.78 -57.40 -13.52
N GLY A 28 61.86 -56.57 -12.46
CA GLY A 28 61.99 -57.03 -11.08
C GLY A 28 60.81 -57.91 -10.65
N MET A 29 59.58 -57.52 -10.97
CA MET A 29 58.38 -58.32 -10.67
C MET A 29 58.41 -59.67 -11.38
N LYS A 30 58.78 -59.72 -12.67
CA LYS A 30 58.95 -60.97 -13.43
C LYS A 30 60.03 -61.87 -12.81
N ALA A 31 61.16 -61.30 -12.42
CA ALA A 31 62.25 -62.05 -11.79
C ALA A 31 61.83 -62.64 -10.43
N ILE A 32 61.10 -61.87 -9.61
CA ILE A 32 60.61 -62.31 -8.29
C ILE A 32 59.57 -63.43 -8.43
N LEU A 33 58.62 -63.31 -9.37
CA LEU A 33 57.62 -64.35 -9.64
C LEU A 33 58.26 -65.62 -10.24
N ALA A 34 59.26 -65.49 -11.11
CA ALA A 34 59.99 -66.63 -11.67
C ALA A 34 60.85 -67.37 -10.63
N ALA A 35 61.42 -66.64 -9.67
CA ALA A 35 62.22 -67.21 -8.58
C ALA A 35 61.37 -67.86 -7.48
N ASN A 36 60.07 -67.58 -7.42
CA ASN A 36 59.16 -68.07 -6.37
C ASN A 36 57.88 -68.67 -6.97
N PRO A 37 57.91 -69.95 -7.43
CA PRO A 37 56.78 -70.58 -8.13
C PRO A 37 55.49 -70.71 -7.31
N THR A 38 55.57 -70.58 -5.98
CA THR A 38 54.42 -70.61 -5.06
C THR A 38 53.75 -69.25 -4.89
N MET A 39 54.37 -68.17 -5.38
CA MET A 39 53.83 -66.82 -5.29
C MET A 39 53.00 -66.46 -6.51
N THR A 40 51.99 -65.64 -6.29
CA THR A 40 51.08 -65.16 -7.33
C THR A 40 51.03 -63.63 -7.35
N VAL A 41 50.59 -63.05 -8.47
CA VAL A 41 50.30 -61.60 -8.57
C VAL A 41 49.17 -61.12 -7.65
N ASN A 42 48.52 -62.04 -6.92
CA ASN A 42 47.39 -61.82 -6.03
C ASN A 42 47.74 -62.02 -4.55
N ASP A 43 49.00 -62.28 -4.23
CA ASP A 43 49.46 -62.40 -2.86
C ASP A 43 49.43 -61.03 -2.18
N GLN A 44 48.93 -60.98 -0.95
CA GLN A 44 48.64 -59.73 -0.25
C GLN A 44 49.57 -59.55 0.95
N ASP A 45 49.88 -58.31 1.31
CA ASP A 45 50.60 -58.01 2.57
C ASP A 45 49.71 -58.17 3.81
N TYR A 46 50.28 -57.81 4.97
CA TYR A 46 49.57 -57.82 6.24
C TYR A 46 48.32 -56.91 6.23
N ASP A 47 48.28 -55.85 5.41
CA ASP A 47 47.13 -54.96 5.22
C ASP A 47 46.21 -55.44 4.09
N ASN A 48 46.35 -56.68 3.64
CA ASN A 48 45.63 -57.28 2.51
C ASN A 48 45.83 -56.50 1.18
N ARG A 49 46.89 -55.71 1.01
CA ARG A 49 47.17 -55.01 -0.26
C ARG A 49 47.90 -55.94 -1.23
N SER A 50 47.37 -56.04 -2.45
CA SER A 50 47.98 -56.80 -3.55
C SER A 50 48.97 -55.95 -4.37
N PRO A 51 49.83 -56.57 -5.20
CA PRO A 51 50.67 -55.88 -6.17
C PRO A 51 49.91 -54.83 -7.00
N LEU A 52 48.65 -55.13 -7.34
CA LEU A 52 47.80 -54.23 -8.10
C LEU A 52 47.44 -52.96 -7.31
N HIS A 53 47.24 -53.04 -5.99
CA HIS A 53 47.01 -51.85 -5.14
C HIS A 53 48.20 -50.91 -5.18
N LEU A 54 49.43 -51.44 -5.04
CA LEU A 54 50.60 -50.58 -4.99
C LEU A 54 51.01 -50.05 -6.37
N ALA A 55 50.83 -50.83 -7.43
CA ALA A 55 51.01 -50.35 -8.80
C ALA A 55 50.01 -49.23 -9.15
N ALA A 56 48.76 -49.37 -8.69
CA ALA A 56 47.72 -48.37 -8.85
C ALA A 56 47.95 -47.11 -8.01
N ALA A 57 48.32 -47.26 -6.73
CA ALA A 57 48.70 -46.15 -5.85
C ALA A 57 49.92 -45.37 -6.33
N GLY A 58 50.87 -46.06 -7.00
CA GLY A 58 52.11 -45.47 -7.49
C GLY A 58 52.03 -44.90 -8.91
N GLY A 59 50.87 -44.94 -9.57
CA GLY A 59 50.71 -44.40 -10.92
C GLY A 59 51.45 -45.19 -12.01
N ARG A 60 51.70 -46.50 -11.80
CA ARG A 60 52.58 -47.31 -12.65
C ARG A 60 51.80 -48.08 -13.71
N ILE A 61 51.42 -47.41 -14.80
CA ILE A 61 50.62 -47.98 -15.90
C ILE A 61 51.18 -49.31 -16.42
N GLU A 62 52.48 -49.40 -16.71
CA GLU A 62 53.08 -50.63 -17.27
C GLU A 62 53.10 -51.79 -16.27
N ALA A 63 53.22 -51.51 -14.98
CA ALA A 63 53.09 -52.53 -13.93
C ALA A 63 51.64 -52.99 -13.77
N VAL A 64 50.67 -52.07 -13.86
CA VAL A 64 49.24 -52.42 -13.86
C VAL A 64 48.90 -53.32 -15.04
N LYS A 65 49.33 -52.98 -16.28
CA LYS A 65 49.14 -53.84 -17.46
C LYS A 65 49.72 -55.24 -17.26
N PHE A 66 50.97 -55.32 -16.82
CA PHE A 66 51.63 -56.60 -16.59
C PHE A 66 50.90 -57.46 -15.54
N LEU A 67 50.47 -56.84 -14.44
CA LEU A 67 49.73 -57.53 -13.38
C LEU A 67 48.39 -58.07 -13.88
N ILE A 68 47.65 -57.27 -14.64
CA ILE A 68 46.39 -57.66 -15.28
C ILE A 68 46.60 -58.83 -16.24
N GLU A 69 47.56 -58.73 -17.16
CA GLU A 69 47.91 -59.79 -18.12
C GLU A 69 48.37 -61.08 -17.44
N SER A 70 48.92 -60.97 -16.23
CA SER A 70 49.38 -62.09 -15.40
C SER A 70 48.27 -62.69 -14.51
N GLY A 71 47.01 -62.28 -14.67
CA GLY A 71 45.86 -62.82 -13.94
C GLY A 71 45.63 -62.19 -12.57
N ALA A 72 45.99 -60.92 -12.38
CA ALA A 72 45.64 -60.19 -11.17
C ALA A 72 44.12 -60.05 -11.04
N VAL A 73 43.58 -60.41 -9.88
CA VAL A 73 42.19 -60.21 -9.51
C VAL A 73 42.06 -58.99 -8.60
N LEU A 74 40.93 -58.33 -8.72
CA LEU A 74 40.57 -57.19 -7.88
C LEU A 74 40.11 -57.74 -6.52
N LYS A 75 40.94 -57.55 -5.51
CA LYS A 75 40.62 -57.88 -4.11
C LYS A 75 40.59 -56.61 -3.30
N THR A 76 39.87 -56.63 -2.18
CA THR A 76 39.91 -55.52 -1.22
C THR A 76 41.10 -55.65 -0.27
N ASP A 77 41.69 -54.52 0.09
CA ASP A 77 42.60 -54.42 1.23
C ASP A 77 41.85 -54.52 2.59
N ARG A 78 42.58 -54.38 3.70
CA ARG A 78 42.06 -54.43 5.07
C ARG A 78 41.06 -53.30 5.36
N PHE A 79 41.13 -52.20 4.63
CA PHE A 79 40.24 -51.04 4.74
C PHE A 79 39.04 -51.12 3.77
N GLY A 80 38.94 -52.20 2.99
CA GLY A 80 37.90 -52.40 1.98
C GLY A 80 38.18 -51.65 0.67
N MET A 81 39.42 -51.23 0.42
CA MET A 81 39.83 -50.51 -0.78
C MET A 81 40.15 -51.48 -1.91
N LEU A 82 39.71 -51.17 -3.13
CA LEU A 82 40.17 -51.84 -4.33
C LEU A 82 41.40 -51.10 -4.88
N PRO A 83 42.22 -51.73 -5.72
CA PRO A 83 43.31 -51.05 -6.43
C PRO A 83 42.84 -49.79 -7.19
N LEU A 84 41.61 -49.81 -7.71
CA LEU A 84 41.01 -48.64 -8.34
C LEU A 84 40.81 -47.48 -7.35
N HIS A 85 40.43 -47.74 -6.10
CA HIS A 85 40.30 -46.68 -5.10
C HIS A 85 41.66 -46.02 -4.80
N ASP A 86 42.74 -46.80 -4.80
CA ASP A 86 44.09 -46.26 -4.64
C ASP A 86 44.50 -45.39 -5.84
N ALA A 87 44.12 -45.76 -7.07
CA ALA A 87 44.31 -44.93 -8.25
C ALA A 87 43.50 -43.61 -8.17
N VAL A 88 42.25 -43.67 -7.67
CA VAL A 88 41.41 -42.47 -7.47
C VAL A 88 41.98 -41.57 -6.36
N MET A 89 42.41 -42.13 -5.23
CA MET A 89 42.98 -41.34 -4.12
C MET A 89 44.27 -40.59 -4.53
N ASN A 90 45.09 -41.23 -5.36
CA ASN A 90 46.38 -40.72 -5.82
C ASN A 90 46.33 -40.00 -7.18
N ASP A 91 45.13 -39.77 -7.73
CA ASP A 91 44.90 -38.98 -8.95
C ASP A 91 45.57 -39.57 -10.21
N HIS A 92 45.26 -40.85 -10.49
CA HIS A 92 45.81 -41.61 -11.61
C HIS A 92 44.70 -42.07 -12.59
N PRO A 93 44.17 -41.17 -13.45
CA PRO A 93 43.01 -41.43 -14.30
C PRO A 93 43.24 -42.53 -15.35
N ASP A 94 44.44 -42.58 -15.97
CA ASP A 94 44.78 -43.59 -16.98
C ASP A 94 44.73 -45.02 -16.42
N ILE A 95 45.04 -45.18 -15.13
CA ILE A 95 44.95 -46.45 -14.42
C ILE A 95 43.50 -46.74 -14.03
N CYS A 96 42.73 -45.71 -13.69
CA CYS A 96 41.31 -45.86 -13.40
C CYS A 96 40.57 -46.44 -14.60
N ASP A 97 40.81 -45.91 -15.80
CA ASP A 97 40.19 -46.39 -17.04
C ASP A 97 40.64 -47.80 -17.41
N MET A 98 41.91 -48.13 -17.17
CA MET A 98 42.45 -49.46 -17.42
C MET A 98 41.87 -50.52 -16.48
N LEU A 99 41.74 -50.18 -15.20
CA LEU A 99 41.12 -51.05 -14.21
C LEU A 99 39.61 -51.15 -14.43
N ALA A 100 38.96 -50.10 -14.97
CA ALA A 100 37.54 -50.08 -15.31
C ALA A 100 37.13 -51.11 -16.38
N GLY A 101 38.05 -51.44 -17.30
CA GLY A 101 37.80 -52.37 -18.41
C GLY A 101 37.86 -53.85 -18.03
N LEU A 102 38.23 -54.17 -16.79
CA LEU A 102 38.20 -55.54 -16.26
C LEU A 102 36.78 -55.89 -15.82
N ASP A 103 36.37 -57.15 -15.95
CA ASP A 103 35.10 -57.66 -15.40
C ASP A 103 35.11 -57.49 -13.86
N LEU A 104 34.73 -56.29 -13.43
CA LEU A 104 34.72 -55.76 -12.06
C LEU A 104 33.48 -56.18 -11.27
N PHE A 105 32.72 -57.15 -11.77
CA PHE A 105 31.59 -57.74 -11.05
C PHE A 105 32.11 -58.72 -9.99
N ASP A 106 32.85 -58.20 -9.01
CA ASP A 106 32.80 -58.82 -7.69
C ASP A 106 31.33 -58.82 -7.23
N ALA A 107 30.92 -59.90 -6.58
CA ALA A 107 29.56 -60.10 -6.07
C ALA A 107 29.08 -58.97 -5.13
N ASP A 108 29.99 -58.10 -4.69
CA ASP A 108 29.75 -57.05 -3.71
C ASP A 108 29.69 -55.60 -4.27
N GLY A 109 29.93 -55.34 -5.57
CA GLY A 109 29.55 -54.07 -6.24
C GLY A 109 30.14 -52.74 -5.72
N MET A 110 31.42 -52.71 -5.33
CA MET A 110 31.93 -51.62 -4.47
C MET A 110 32.55 -50.38 -5.14
N CYS A 111 32.67 -50.29 -6.47
CA CYS A 111 33.32 -49.10 -7.11
C CYS A 111 32.63 -48.57 -8.37
N TYR A 112 31.75 -49.36 -8.99
CA TYR A 112 30.90 -48.91 -10.08
C TYR A 112 29.45 -49.08 -9.68
N LEU A 113 28.58 -48.26 -10.27
CA LEU A 113 27.15 -48.48 -10.18
C LEU A 113 26.85 -49.86 -10.76
N SER A 114 26.08 -50.67 -10.03
CA SER A 114 25.59 -51.92 -10.60
C SER A 114 24.82 -51.63 -11.89
N PRO A 115 24.69 -52.57 -12.84
CA PRO A 115 23.95 -52.33 -14.08
C PRO A 115 22.54 -51.79 -13.82
N SER A 116 21.89 -52.24 -12.75
CA SER A 116 20.60 -51.73 -12.28
C SER A 116 20.65 -50.30 -11.73
N GLN A 117 21.69 -49.92 -10.98
CA GLN A 117 21.85 -48.55 -10.48
C GLN A 117 22.25 -47.58 -11.61
N LEU A 118 23.04 -48.04 -12.58
CA LEU A 118 23.41 -47.29 -13.77
C LEU A 118 22.18 -47.04 -14.66
N GLU A 119 21.32 -48.04 -14.81
CA GLU A 119 20.03 -47.90 -15.49
C GLU A 119 19.09 -46.93 -14.74
N LEU A 120 19.07 -46.97 -13.40
CA LEU A 120 18.31 -46.02 -12.59
C LEU A 120 18.83 -44.58 -12.73
N LEU A 121 20.15 -44.40 -12.75
CA LEU A 121 20.77 -43.09 -12.97
C LEU A 121 20.51 -42.57 -14.40
N LYS A 122 20.51 -43.47 -15.39
CA LYS A 122 20.12 -43.17 -16.78
C LYS A 122 18.65 -42.80 -16.90
N ASP A 123 17.75 -43.47 -16.19
CA ASP A 123 16.33 -43.12 -16.15
C ASP A 123 16.11 -41.76 -15.43
N GLN A 124 16.85 -41.54 -14.33
CA GLN A 124 16.91 -40.25 -13.61
C GLN A 124 17.54 -39.11 -14.43
N LEU A 125 18.23 -39.37 -15.54
CA LEU A 125 18.77 -38.33 -16.44
C LEU A 125 17.98 -38.23 -17.75
N GLY A 126 17.52 -39.37 -18.30
CA GLY A 126 16.81 -39.48 -19.57
C GLY A 126 15.38 -38.91 -19.55
N SER A 127 14.84 -38.66 -18.36
CA SER A 127 13.57 -37.95 -18.13
C SER A 127 13.71 -36.42 -18.11
N TYR A 128 14.93 -35.88 -18.27
CA TYR A 128 15.23 -34.45 -18.14
C TYR A 128 15.71 -33.85 -19.48
N SER A 129 15.40 -32.59 -19.72
CA SER A 129 15.65 -31.94 -21.01
C SER A 129 17.12 -31.66 -21.30
N ALA A 130 17.40 -31.39 -22.58
CA ALA A 130 18.73 -31.01 -23.08
C ALA A 130 19.38 -29.80 -22.37
N GLU A 131 18.62 -28.98 -21.62
CA GLU A 131 19.11 -27.80 -20.89
C GLU A 131 19.98 -28.15 -19.66
N ILE A 132 19.81 -29.33 -19.06
CA ILE A 132 20.54 -29.70 -17.85
C ILE A 132 21.95 -30.20 -18.18
N SER A 133 22.21 -30.72 -19.39
CA SER A 133 23.52 -31.16 -19.90
C SER A 133 24.40 -31.77 -18.80
N LEU A 134 23.89 -32.81 -18.15
CA LEU A 134 24.66 -33.66 -17.25
C LEU A 134 24.62 -35.06 -17.84
N THR A 135 25.78 -35.57 -18.17
CA THR A 135 25.97 -36.95 -18.63
C THR A 135 26.13 -37.88 -17.43
N VAL A 136 25.86 -39.17 -17.63
CA VAL A 136 26.07 -40.18 -16.59
C VAL A 136 27.55 -40.22 -16.21
N GLU A 137 28.41 -40.05 -17.20
CA GLU A 137 29.86 -40.01 -17.08
C GLU A 137 30.33 -38.83 -16.20
N GLU A 138 29.72 -37.65 -16.33
CA GLU A 138 30.02 -36.49 -15.48
C GLU A 138 29.59 -36.68 -14.02
N LEU A 139 28.44 -37.33 -13.77
CA LEU A 139 28.01 -37.64 -12.41
C LEU A 139 28.90 -38.70 -11.76
N GLU A 140 29.27 -39.74 -12.50
CA GLU A 140 30.22 -40.75 -12.02
C GLU A 140 31.58 -40.13 -11.71
N ALA A 141 32.08 -39.23 -12.56
CA ALA A 141 33.32 -38.48 -12.30
C ALA A 141 33.23 -37.67 -11.00
N LYS A 142 32.12 -36.95 -10.79
CA LYS A 142 31.87 -36.21 -9.53
C LYS A 142 31.83 -37.14 -8.31
N MET A 143 31.17 -38.29 -8.41
CA MET A 143 31.12 -39.28 -7.31
C MET A 143 32.52 -39.78 -6.93
N LYS A 144 33.37 -40.06 -7.93
CA LYS A 144 34.78 -40.47 -7.71
C LYS A 144 35.60 -39.36 -7.05
N GLU A 145 35.46 -38.13 -7.50
CA GLU A 145 36.15 -36.97 -6.92
C GLU A 145 35.73 -36.76 -5.45
N ILE A 146 34.42 -36.81 -5.16
CA ILE A 146 33.86 -36.69 -3.81
C ILE A 146 34.40 -37.79 -2.90
N PHE A 147 34.42 -39.04 -3.38
CA PHE A 147 34.97 -40.16 -2.63
C PHE A 147 36.44 -39.90 -2.25
N GLY A 148 37.26 -39.43 -3.21
CA GLY A 148 38.65 -39.05 -2.96
C GLY A 148 38.80 -37.92 -1.94
N ILE A 149 37.93 -36.90 -1.97
CA ILE A 149 37.95 -35.78 -1.02
C ILE A 149 37.64 -36.26 0.40
N ILE A 150 36.53 -36.97 0.58
CA ILE A 150 36.05 -37.40 1.91
C ILE A 150 36.99 -38.45 2.51
N LEU A 151 37.50 -39.38 1.71
CA LEU A 151 38.33 -40.46 2.21
C LEU A 151 39.69 -39.97 2.72
N LYS A 152 40.26 -38.92 2.10
CA LYS A 152 41.50 -38.27 2.55
C LYS A 152 41.41 -37.70 3.97
N GLU A 153 40.21 -37.42 4.47
CA GLU A 153 40.00 -36.97 5.85
C GLU A 153 40.15 -38.11 6.88
N GLY A 154 40.10 -39.37 6.45
CA GLY A 154 40.35 -40.55 7.29
C GLY A 154 39.23 -40.90 8.29
N VAL A 155 38.03 -40.32 8.15
CA VAL A 155 36.93 -40.43 9.13
C VAL A 155 36.04 -41.65 8.92
N PHE A 156 35.88 -42.13 7.68
CA PHE A 156 34.93 -43.19 7.31
C PHE A 156 35.64 -44.38 6.65
N ALA A 157 35.12 -45.59 6.90
CA ALA A 157 35.54 -46.77 6.14
C ALA A 157 35.08 -46.65 4.68
N ALA A 158 35.99 -46.90 3.74
CA ALA A 158 35.77 -46.73 2.30
C ALA A 158 34.48 -47.39 1.79
N ARG A 159 34.26 -48.65 2.18
CA ARG A 159 33.04 -49.40 1.85
C ARG A 159 31.76 -48.66 2.22
N ARG A 160 31.71 -48.11 3.44
CA ARG A 160 30.51 -47.43 3.94
C ARG A 160 30.35 -46.06 3.30
N LEU A 161 31.45 -45.37 3.04
CA LEU A 161 31.46 -44.07 2.37
C LEU A 161 30.86 -44.15 0.97
N TRP A 162 31.26 -45.14 0.17
CA TRP A 162 30.76 -45.29 -1.20
C TRP A 162 29.25 -45.58 -1.24
N ILE A 163 28.75 -46.43 -0.34
CA ILE A 163 27.30 -46.69 -0.19
C ILE A 163 26.54 -45.40 0.12
N GLU A 164 27.07 -44.55 1.00
CA GLU A 164 26.42 -43.27 1.34
C GLU A 164 26.47 -42.27 0.17
N ILE A 165 27.53 -42.27 -0.64
CA ILE A 165 27.62 -41.46 -1.86
C ILE A 165 26.61 -41.94 -2.92
N GLN A 166 26.51 -43.27 -3.14
CA GLN A 166 25.48 -43.84 -4.02
C GLN A 166 24.07 -43.48 -3.54
N TYR A 167 23.82 -43.64 -2.25
CA TYR A 167 22.55 -43.27 -1.63
C TYR A 167 22.20 -41.79 -1.89
N TYR A 168 23.17 -40.89 -1.75
CA TYR A 168 22.97 -39.46 -1.95
C TYR A 168 22.66 -39.08 -3.41
N PHE A 169 23.34 -39.71 -4.37
CA PHE A 169 23.20 -39.41 -5.80
C PHE A 169 21.96 -40.07 -6.43
N ILE A 170 21.63 -41.29 -6.01
CA ILE A 170 20.65 -42.15 -6.67
C ILE A 170 19.39 -42.32 -5.81
N ASP A 171 19.55 -42.83 -4.59
CA ASP A 171 18.39 -43.28 -3.81
C ASP A 171 17.60 -42.12 -3.19
N LEU A 172 18.27 -41.05 -2.77
CA LEU A 172 17.63 -39.87 -2.18
C LEU A 172 16.74 -39.14 -3.20
N GLY A 173 16.99 -39.32 -4.50
CA GLY A 173 16.20 -38.74 -5.58
C GLY A 173 16.30 -37.22 -5.66
N LEU A 174 17.52 -36.68 -5.55
CA LEU A 174 17.78 -35.26 -5.75
C LEU A 174 17.68 -34.87 -7.23
N HIS A 175 17.21 -33.65 -7.49
CA HIS A 175 17.06 -33.16 -8.85
C HIS A 175 18.44 -32.95 -9.52
N PRO A 176 18.66 -33.36 -10.78
CA PRO A 176 19.97 -33.31 -11.45
C PRO A 176 20.66 -31.93 -11.42
N LYS A 177 19.88 -30.84 -11.52
CA LYS A 177 20.37 -29.45 -11.39
C LYS A 177 21.20 -29.19 -10.12
N TYR A 178 20.91 -29.87 -9.01
CA TYR A 178 21.72 -29.78 -7.80
C TYR A 178 23.20 -30.13 -8.09
N PHE A 179 23.46 -31.23 -8.80
CA PHE A 179 24.83 -31.68 -9.08
C PHE A 179 25.56 -30.80 -10.09
N LYS A 180 24.81 -30.01 -10.88
CA LYS A 180 25.35 -28.97 -11.77
C LYS A 180 25.78 -27.73 -10.99
N ASP A 181 24.93 -27.28 -10.08
CA ASP A 181 25.10 -26.00 -9.38
C ASP A 181 26.21 -26.07 -8.30
N PHE A 182 26.56 -27.26 -7.82
CA PHE A 182 27.59 -27.45 -6.79
C PHE A 182 28.85 -28.17 -7.28
N THR A 183 29.99 -27.69 -6.77
CA THR A 183 31.30 -28.34 -6.93
C THR A 183 31.38 -29.63 -6.10
N SER A 184 32.28 -30.54 -6.48
CA SER A 184 32.51 -31.80 -5.77
C SER A 184 32.90 -31.57 -4.30
N ALA A 185 33.70 -30.54 -4.00
CA ALA A 185 34.06 -30.18 -2.63
C ALA A 185 32.86 -29.70 -1.77
N GLN A 186 31.92 -28.96 -2.37
CA GLN A 186 30.70 -28.52 -1.67
C GLN A 186 29.77 -29.70 -1.42
N ILE A 187 29.57 -30.57 -2.42
CA ILE A 187 28.74 -31.78 -2.27
C ILE A 187 29.33 -32.71 -1.21
N ALA A 188 30.66 -32.87 -1.19
CA ALA A 188 31.36 -33.63 -0.15
C ALA A 188 31.01 -33.09 1.25
N ARG A 189 31.10 -31.77 1.45
CA ARG A 189 30.71 -31.11 2.71
C ARG A 189 29.23 -31.37 3.06
N HIS A 190 28.32 -31.31 2.09
CA HIS A 190 26.90 -31.59 2.31
C HIS A 190 26.66 -33.04 2.76
N ILE A 191 27.38 -34.01 2.16
CA ILE A 191 27.30 -35.44 2.55
C ILE A 191 27.80 -35.63 3.98
N HIS A 192 28.97 -35.06 4.33
CA HIS A 192 29.49 -35.09 5.70
C HIS A 192 28.47 -34.58 6.71
N SER A 193 27.86 -33.45 6.41
CA SER A 193 26.88 -32.82 7.28
C SER A 193 25.60 -33.65 7.41
N LEU A 194 25.11 -34.25 6.32
CA LEU A 194 23.96 -35.15 6.37
C LEU A 194 24.27 -36.38 7.25
N LEU A 195 25.46 -36.97 7.11
CA LEU A 195 25.88 -38.11 7.93
C LEU A 195 25.99 -37.74 9.42
N ALA A 196 26.54 -36.56 9.73
CA ALA A 196 26.61 -36.06 11.09
C ALA A 196 25.21 -35.82 11.67
N ALA A 197 24.32 -35.16 10.91
CA ALA A 197 22.96 -34.88 11.32
C ALA A 197 22.13 -36.16 11.55
N ARG A 198 22.28 -37.18 10.68
CA ARG A 198 21.65 -38.51 10.87
C ARG A 198 22.12 -39.19 12.15
N LYS A 199 23.41 -39.15 12.47
CA LYS A 199 23.94 -39.72 13.72
C LYS A 199 23.41 -38.99 14.96
N ILE A 200 23.30 -37.67 14.90
CA ILE A 200 22.72 -36.86 16.01
C ILE A 200 21.26 -37.24 16.20
N ALA A 201 20.47 -37.28 15.13
CA ALA A 201 19.07 -37.69 15.12
C ALA A 201 18.87 -39.09 15.75
N GLN A 202 19.69 -40.07 15.36
CA GLN A 202 19.68 -41.42 15.94
C GLN A 202 20.02 -41.42 17.44
N THR A 203 20.98 -40.60 17.86
CA THR A 203 21.42 -40.53 19.27
C THR A 203 20.36 -39.86 20.15
N THR A 204 19.66 -38.86 19.62
CA THR A 204 18.60 -38.13 20.33
C THR A 204 17.22 -38.78 20.21
N LYS A 205 17.08 -39.88 19.45
CA LYS A 205 15.81 -40.53 19.08
C LYS A 205 14.80 -39.55 18.45
N SER A 206 15.31 -38.64 17.63
CA SER A 206 14.52 -37.67 16.86
C SER A 206 14.60 -38.04 15.39
N ASP A 207 13.47 -38.06 14.68
CA ASP A 207 13.43 -38.27 13.23
C ASP A 207 13.71 -36.98 12.43
N PHE A 208 13.81 -35.84 13.13
CA PHE A 208 14.13 -34.55 12.54
C PHE A 208 15.64 -34.40 12.30
N ILE A 209 16.03 -34.33 11.03
CA ILE A 209 17.39 -34.06 10.56
C ILE A 209 17.43 -32.60 10.12
N HIS A 210 18.40 -31.84 10.60
CA HIS A 210 18.57 -30.43 10.25
C HIS A 210 20.06 -30.07 10.23
N PHE A 211 20.45 -29.25 9.25
CA PHE A 211 21.80 -28.73 9.11
C PHE A 211 21.82 -27.38 8.35
N GLU A 212 22.78 -26.51 8.67
CA GLU A 212 22.95 -25.21 8.02
C GLU A 212 24.43 -24.82 7.84
N ILE A 213 24.72 -24.14 6.72
CA ILE A 213 25.98 -23.47 6.43
C ILE A 213 25.62 -22.05 6.02
N GLU A 214 26.12 -21.06 6.76
CA GLU A 214 25.93 -19.65 6.42
C GLU A 214 27.29 -19.03 6.10
N GLU A 215 27.43 -18.51 4.88
CA GLU A 215 28.55 -17.69 4.43
C GLU A 215 28.04 -16.26 4.15
N PRO A 216 28.90 -15.23 4.00
CA PRO A 216 28.44 -13.85 3.78
C PRO A 216 27.59 -13.63 2.52
N GLU A 217 27.82 -14.44 1.48
CA GLU A 217 27.17 -14.30 0.16
C GLU A 217 26.33 -15.51 -0.24
N SER A 218 26.38 -16.60 0.51
CA SER A 218 25.56 -17.78 0.25
C SER A 218 25.20 -18.51 1.54
N ALA A 219 24.06 -19.20 1.54
CA ALA A 219 23.68 -20.07 2.63
C ALA A 219 23.02 -21.35 2.10
N PHE A 220 23.27 -22.45 2.81
CA PHE A 220 22.72 -23.77 2.53
C PHE A 220 22.02 -24.29 3.78
N PHE A 221 20.74 -24.59 3.66
CA PHE A 221 19.94 -25.19 4.74
C PHE A 221 19.35 -26.51 4.25
N LEU A 222 19.38 -27.52 5.11
CA LEU A 222 18.80 -28.82 4.86
C LEU A 222 17.98 -29.23 6.09
N ALA A 223 16.74 -29.66 5.87
CA ALA A 223 15.91 -30.16 6.95
C ALA A 223 14.94 -31.25 6.47
N THR A 224 14.56 -32.16 7.37
CA THR A 224 13.40 -33.02 7.18
C THR A 224 12.15 -32.15 7.08
N LEU A 225 11.30 -32.39 6.08
CA LEU A 225 10.02 -31.68 5.89
C LEU A 225 8.94 -32.18 6.87
N ASP A 226 9.29 -32.23 8.15
CA ASP A 226 8.37 -32.51 9.25
C ASP A 226 7.46 -31.29 9.46
N PRO A 227 6.12 -31.42 9.28
CA PRO A 227 5.19 -30.31 9.43
C PRO A 227 5.29 -29.57 10.78
N SER A 228 5.70 -30.27 11.85
CA SER A 228 5.78 -29.71 13.19
C SER A 228 7.01 -28.82 13.43
N ARG A 229 8.06 -28.96 12.61
CA ARG A 229 9.37 -28.33 12.85
C ARG A 229 10.02 -27.68 11.63
N VAL A 230 9.52 -27.92 10.42
CA VAL A 230 10.10 -27.35 9.18
C VAL A 230 10.14 -25.82 9.21
N TRP A 231 9.14 -25.20 9.83
CA TRP A 231 9.05 -23.74 10.02
C TRP A 231 10.26 -23.16 10.77
N GLU A 232 10.92 -23.94 11.63
CA GLU A 232 12.16 -23.52 12.32
C GLU A 232 13.25 -23.20 11.29
N THR A 233 13.40 -24.05 10.26
CA THR A 233 14.41 -23.88 9.20
C THR A 233 14.00 -22.75 8.26
N GLU A 234 12.72 -22.68 7.87
CA GLU A 234 12.20 -21.60 7.02
C GLU A 234 12.42 -20.22 7.65
N ARG A 235 12.23 -20.10 8.97
CA ARG A 235 12.48 -18.86 9.72
C ARG A 235 13.95 -18.49 9.74
N LYS A 236 14.87 -19.45 9.81
CA LYS A 236 16.32 -19.19 9.70
C LYS A 236 16.69 -18.69 8.30
N VAL A 237 16.14 -19.28 7.25
CA VAL A 237 16.31 -18.81 5.87
C VAL A 237 15.87 -17.35 5.73
N VAL A 238 14.68 -17.00 6.23
CA VAL A 238 14.18 -15.62 6.19
C VAL A 238 15.04 -14.67 7.03
N ASN A 239 15.49 -15.10 8.22
CA ASN A 239 16.39 -14.30 9.05
C ASN A 239 17.71 -14.01 8.33
N TYR A 240 18.30 -15.00 7.66
CA TYR A 240 19.52 -14.80 6.89
C TYR A 240 19.31 -13.75 5.78
N ILE A 241 18.22 -13.88 4.99
CA ILE A 241 17.86 -12.91 3.94
C ILE A 241 17.60 -11.50 4.51
N SER A 242 17.05 -11.38 5.72
CA SER A 242 16.72 -10.09 6.32
C SER A 242 17.93 -9.19 6.63
N HIS A 243 19.15 -9.73 6.61
CA HIS A 243 20.39 -8.97 6.76
C HIS A 243 20.85 -8.28 5.47
N PHE A 244 20.18 -8.54 4.34
CA PHE A 244 20.56 -7.98 3.06
C PHE A 244 20.14 -6.51 2.97
N ARG A 245 20.94 -5.71 2.27
CA ARG A 245 20.69 -4.29 2.04
C ARG A 245 19.74 -4.10 0.87
N SER A 246 19.20 -2.91 0.70
CA SER A 246 18.29 -2.58 -0.41
C SER A 246 18.95 -2.63 -1.80
N ASP A 247 20.28 -2.62 -1.86
CA ASP A 247 21.10 -2.78 -3.05
C ASP A 247 21.45 -4.23 -3.39
N ASP A 248 21.05 -5.17 -2.54
CA ASP A 248 21.30 -6.59 -2.70
C ASP A 248 20.12 -7.29 -3.36
N ALA A 249 20.42 -8.20 -4.29
CA ALA A 249 19.48 -9.09 -4.95
C ALA A 249 19.55 -10.49 -4.31
N VAL A 250 18.38 -11.02 -3.94
CA VAL A 250 18.16 -12.35 -3.39
C VAL A 250 17.83 -13.33 -4.52
N SER A 251 18.58 -14.43 -4.60
CA SER A 251 18.24 -15.60 -5.40
C SER A 251 18.18 -16.83 -4.50
N MET A 252 17.04 -17.49 -4.41
CA MET A 252 16.86 -18.68 -3.60
C MET A 252 16.29 -19.84 -4.42
N VAL A 253 16.79 -21.05 -4.14
CA VAL A 253 16.31 -22.31 -4.70
C VAL A 253 15.91 -23.25 -3.57
N PHE A 254 14.72 -23.79 -3.65
CA PHE A 254 14.26 -24.90 -2.82
C PHE A 254 14.12 -26.17 -3.66
N MET A 255 14.57 -27.30 -3.13
CA MET A 255 14.47 -28.63 -3.76
C MET A 255 14.03 -29.68 -2.74
N ARG A 256 13.09 -30.53 -3.14
CA ARG A 256 12.58 -31.65 -2.34
C ARG A 256 13.18 -32.97 -2.84
N SER A 257 13.67 -33.78 -1.91
CA SER A 257 14.12 -35.15 -2.18
C SER A 257 12.96 -36.09 -2.57
N GLY A 258 13.27 -37.11 -3.36
CA GLY A 258 12.29 -38.12 -3.80
C GLY A 258 11.91 -39.11 -2.71
N LYS A 259 12.84 -39.44 -1.80
CA LYS A 259 12.66 -40.42 -0.71
C LYS A 259 13.12 -39.87 0.64
N SER A 260 12.74 -40.55 1.72
CA SER A 260 13.16 -40.22 3.08
C SER A 260 14.63 -40.57 3.37
N PRO A 261 15.33 -39.79 4.21
CA PRO A 261 16.67 -40.09 4.72
C PRO A 261 16.75 -41.36 5.58
N ASN A 262 15.62 -41.86 6.11
CA ASN A 262 15.58 -42.96 7.08
C ASN A 262 15.19 -44.32 6.49
N GLN A 263 14.99 -44.45 5.17
CA GLN A 263 14.69 -45.71 4.44
C GLN A 263 13.43 -46.51 4.87
N ASP A 264 12.70 -46.10 5.91
CA ASP A 264 11.39 -46.67 6.27
C ASP A 264 10.26 -46.04 5.42
N ASP A 265 9.28 -46.86 5.00
CA ASP A 265 8.12 -46.50 4.16
C ASP A 265 7.17 -45.43 4.75
N GLY A 266 7.50 -44.84 5.91
CA GLY A 266 6.75 -43.75 6.56
C GLY A 266 7.58 -42.49 6.87
N GLY A 267 8.85 -42.42 6.45
CA GLY A 267 9.70 -41.27 6.75
C GLY A 267 9.42 -40.04 5.87
N MET A 268 9.59 -38.84 6.43
CA MET A 268 9.39 -37.59 5.68
C MET A 268 10.61 -37.28 4.77
N PRO A 269 10.41 -36.67 3.59
CA PRO A 269 11.49 -36.28 2.69
C PRO A 269 12.31 -35.10 3.25
N LEU A 270 13.54 -34.93 2.75
CA LEU A 270 14.36 -33.74 2.95
C LEU A 270 13.95 -32.58 2.03
N GLY A 271 13.98 -31.37 2.58
CA GLY A 271 13.94 -30.10 1.88
C GLY A 271 15.30 -29.41 1.95
N ILE A 272 15.78 -28.92 0.80
CA ILE A 272 17.05 -28.23 0.65
C ILE A 272 16.76 -26.80 0.22
N PHE A 273 17.26 -25.82 0.98
CA PHE A 273 17.16 -24.39 0.68
C PHE A 273 18.56 -23.85 0.40
N ILE A 274 18.70 -23.16 -0.73
CA ILE A 274 19.96 -22.56 -1.17
C ILE A 274 19.68 -21.08 -1.39
N VAL A 275 20.37 -20.21 -0.67
CA VAL A 275 20.23 -18.77 -0.78
C VAL A 275 21.53 -18.19 -1.30
N ASN A 276 21.46 -17.31 -2.30
CA ASN A 276 22.59 -16.56 -2.82
C ASN A 276 22.29 -15.07 -2.74
N LYS A 277 23.26 -14.32 -2.26
CA LYS A 277 23.31 -12.87 -2.31
C LYS A 277 24.01 -12.43 -3.59
N THR A 278 23.42 -11.49 -4.31
CA THR A 278 24.02 -10.84 -5.47
C THR A 278 23.81 -9.32 -5.39
N HIS A 279 24.44 -8.54 -6.26
CA HIS A 279 24.25 -7.09 -6.30
C HIS A 279 23.58 -6.68 -7.62
N PHE A 280 22.74 -5.66 -7.57
CA PHE A 280 22.25 -4.99 -8.78
C PHE A 280 23.36 -4.13 -9.39
N GLN A 281 23.24 -3.80 -10.68
CA GLN A 281 24.23 -2.94 -11.33
C GLN A 281 24.30 -1.56 -10.64
N PRO A 282 25.51 -1.01 -10.43
CA PRO A 282 25.67 0.31 -9.82
C PRO A 282 24.89 1.40 -10.56
N GLY A 283 24.19 2.28 -9.83
CA GLY A 283 23.42 3.39 -10.39
C GLY A 283 22.01 3.05 -10.90
N VAL A 284 21.65 1.76 -11.05
CA VAL A 284 20.27 1.37 -11.41
C VAL A 284 19.31 1.88 -10.34
N ILE A 285 19.50 1.49 -9.08
CA ILE A 285 18.62 1.83 -7.95
C ILE A 285 18.47 3.35 -7.74
N GLU A 286 19.52 4.10 -8.03
CA GLU A 286 19.59 5.57 -7.88
C GLU A 286 18.91 6.32 -9.05
N SER A 287 18.65 5.64 -10.17
CA SER A 287 18.02 6.28 -11.32
C SER A 287 16.55 6.59 -11.06
N LYS A 288 16.15 7.83 -11.41
CA LYS A 288 14.75 8.27 -11.32
C LYS A 288 13.89 7.42 -12.27
N GLY A 289 13.00 6.61 -11.71
CA GLY A 289 12.04 5.82 -12.47
C GLY A 289 12.20 4.31 -12.38
N VAL A 290 13.19 3.75 -11.67
CA VAL A 290 13.31 2.28 -11.53
C VAL A 290 12.10 1.63 -10.88
N ALA A 291 11.41 2.35 -10.00
CA ALA A 291 10.17 1.86 -9.42
C ALA A 291 9.05 1.69 -10.46
N ASP A 292 9.18 2.29 -11.65
CA ASP A 292 8.27 2.18 -12.78
C ASP A 292 8.88 1.37 -13.96
N GLU A 293 10.11 0.85 -13.81
CA GLU A 293 10.79 0.03 -14.82
C GLU A 293 10.34 -1.44 -14.73
N GLU A 294 10.07 -2.04 -15.87
CA GLU A 294 9.57 -3.42 -15.98
C GLU A 294 10.49 -4.33 -16.78
N ASN A 295 11.47 -3.80 -17.51
CA ASN A 295 12.40 -4.58 -18.30
C ASN A 295 13.39 -5.35 -17.42
N ILE A 296 13.28 -6.68 -17.43
CA ILE A 296 14.10 -7.59 -16.64
C ILE A 296 15.59 -7.48 -16.96
N LYS A 297 15.96 -7.07 -18.19
CA LYS A 297 17.37 -6.83 -18.56
C LYS A 297 17.98 -5.64 -17.83
N VAL A 298 17.15 -4.74 -17.31
CA VAL A 298 17.56 -3.56 -16.53
C VAL A 298 17.47 -3.83 -15.03
N VAL A 299 16.41 -4.49 -14.57
CA VAL A 299 16.13 -4.64 -13.13
C VAL A 299 16.69 -5.92 -12.50
N ALA A 300 17.11 -6.91 -13.29
CA ALA A 300 17.69 -8.15 -12.76
C ALA A 300 19.17 -8.04 -12.40
N SER A 301 19.65 -8.94 -11.56
CA SER A 301 21.08 -9.09 -11.30
C SER A 301 21.81 -9.75 -12.47
N GLU A 302 23.10 -9.50 -12.60
CA GLU A 302 23.93 -10.08 -13.66
C GLU A 302 23.93 -11.61 -13.62
N ARG A 303 23.99 -12.19 -12.42
CA ARG A 303 23.92 -13.64 -12.20
C ARG A 303 22.59 -14.23 -12.70
N PHE A 304 21.47 -13.54 -12.51
CA PHE A 304 20.18 -13.99 -13.04
C PHE A 304 20.20 -14.05 -14.57
N LEU A 305 20.70 -13.00 -15.22
CA LEU A 305 20.77 -12.92 -16.69
C LEU A 305 21.71 -13.97 -17.30
N GLN A 306 22.82 -14.30 -16.62
CA GLN A 306 23.76 -15.33 -17.07
C GLN A 306 23.25 -16.76 -16.84
N SER A 307 22.48 -16.99 -15.76
CA SER A 307 22.05 -18.34 -15.36
C SER A 307 20.76 -18.82 -16.03
N LYS A 308 19.98 -17.92 -16.65
CA LYS A 308 18.68 -18.22 -17.26
C LYS A 308 18.74 -18.01 -18.77
N THR A 309 18.21 -18.96 -19.54
CA THR A 309 18.05 -18.86 -21.00
C THR A 309 17.09 -17.73 -21.38
N GLU A 310 17.16 -17.22 -22.61
CA GLU A 310 16.30 -16.12 -23.06
C GLU A 310 14.80 -16.47 -22.97
N GLU A 311 14.42 -17.72 -23.23
CA GLU A 311 13.04 -18.21 -23.07
C GLU A 311 12.59 -18.15 -21.59
N ASN A 312 13.44 -18.60 -20.66
CA ASN A 312 13.18 -18.46 -19.22
C ASN A 312 13.10 -16.99 -18.80
N GLN A 313 13.93 -16.10 -19.34
CA GLN A 313 13.85 -14.66 -19.04
C GLN A 313 12.52 -14.06 -19.50
N GLN A 314 11.99 -14.45 -20.66
CA GLN A 314 10.67 -14.03 -21.12
C GLN A 314 9.55 -14.48 -20.18
N PHE A 315 9.70 -15.67 -19.59
CA PHE A 315 8.73 -16.21 -18.64
C PHE A 315 8.62 -15.35 -17.36
N TYR A 316 9.76 -14.88 -16.84
CA TYR A 316 9.77 -13.92 -15.72
C TYR A 316 9.33 -12.52 -16.16
N GLN A 317 9.71 -12.06 -17.36
CA GLN A 317 9.33 -10.75 -17.91
C GLN A 317 7.80 -10.61 -17.99
N SER A 318 7.09 -11.65 -18.43
CA SER A 318 5.62 -11.64 -18.49
C SER A 318 4.97 -11.48 -17.11
N LEU A 319 5.54 -12.11 -16.08
CA LEU A 319 5.06 -12.01 -14.71
C LEU A 319 5.35 -10.62 -14.12
N VAL A 320 6.57 -10.12 -14.31
CA VAL A 320 6.99 -8.77 -13.88
C VAL A 320 6.13 -7.69 -14.53
N HIS A 321 5.86 -7.79 -15.83
CA HIS A 321 5.00 -6.85 -16.56
C HIS A 321 3.58 -6.80 -15.97
N GLU A 322 2.95 -7.95 -15.72
CA GLU A 322 1.61 -7.94 -15.10
C GLU A 322 1.64 -7.43 -13.65
N THR A 323 2.64 -7.80 -12.85
CA THR A 323 2.80 -7.27 -11.49
C THR A 323 3.02 -5.76 -11.49
N MET A 324 3.72 -5.22 -12.48
CA MET A 324 3.91 -3.77 -12.65
C MET A 324 2.65 -3.06 -13.12
N ALA A 325 1.94 -3.65 -14.09
CA ALA A 325 0.68 -3.13 -14.60
C ALA A 325 -0.40 -3.11 -13.52
N THR A 326 -0.48 -4.18 -12.72
CA THR A 326 -1.46 -4.30 -11.63
C THR A 326 -1.00 -3.68 -10.32
N ARG A 327 0.31 -3.44 -10.11
CA ARG A 327 0.90 -3.02 -8.82
C ARG A 327 0.50 -3.89 -7.62
N ASN A 328 0.06 -5.12 -7.90
CA ASN A 328 -0.47 -6.06 -6.93
C ASN A 328 0.30 -7.37 -7.00
N ALA A 329 0.06 -8.23 -6.02
CA ALA A 329 0.52 -9.61 -6.16
C ALA A 329 -0.19 -10.28 -7.34
N VAL A 330 0.53 -11.10 -8.09
CA VAL A 330 -0.01 -11.86 -9.23
C VAL A 330 0.23 -13.33 -8.95
N VAL A 331 -0.80 -14.16 -9.10
CA VAL A 331 -0.70 -15.61 -9.00
C VAL A 331 -1.24 -16.23 -10.28
N ARG A 332 -0.44 -17.08 -10.94
CA ARG A 332 -0.81 -17.80 -12.16
C ARG A 332 -0.54 -19.28 -12.01
N ILE A 333 -1.41 -20.09 -12.59
CA ILE A 333 -1.17 -21.52 -12.81
C ILE A 333 -0.98 -21.69 -14.30
N ILE A 334 0.16 -22.24 -14.70
CA ILE A 334 0.51 -22.41 -16.12
C ILE A 334 0.97 -23.83 -16.39
N GLU A 335 0.77 -24.25 -17.64
CA GLU A 335 1.34 -25.49 -18.14
C GLU A 335 2.78 -25.21 -18.61
N PRO A 336 3.78 -25.81 -17.97
CA PRO A 336 5.16 -25.64 -18.38
C PRO A 336 5.40 -26.19 -19.79
N PRO A 337 6.27 -25.55 -20.58
CA PRO A 337 6.80 -26.16 -21.79
C PRO A 337 7.35 -27.56 -21.50
N SER A 338 7.16 -28.50 -22.42
CA SER A 338 7.51 -29.92 -22.24
C SER A 338 8.99 -30.19 -21.93
N HIS A 339 9.88 -29.22 -22.16
CA HIS A 339 11.30 -29.31 -21.80
C HIS A 339 11.62 -28.81 -20.37
N MET A 340 10.69 -28.16 -19.66
CA MET A 340 10.92 -27.65 -18.29
C MET A 340 10.47 -28.61 -17.18
N VAL A 341 9.70 -29.64 -17.55
CA VAL A 341 9.15 -30.64 -16.65
C VAL A 341 9.42 -32.06 -17.10
N THR A 342 9.55 -32.96 -16.12
CA THR A 342 9.87 -34.38 -16.33
C THR A 342 8.66 -35.24 -16.64
N LYS A 343 7.45 -34.77 -16.30
CA LYS A 343 6.20 -35.53 -16.44
C LYS A 343 5.14 -34.70 -17.16
N ALA A 344 4.47 -35.32 -18.13
CA ALA A 344 3.29 -34.74 -18.77
C ALA A 344 2.20 -34.49 -17.72
N GLY A 345 1.58 -33.30 -17.74
CA GLY A 345 0.58 -32.88 -16.75
C GLY A 345 1.13 -32.18 -15.50
N ALA A 346 2.45 -31.96 -15.40
CA ALA A 346 3.02 -31.11 -14.35
C ALA A 346 2.53 -29.65 -14.50
N LYS A 347 2.45 -28.92 -13.38
CA LYS A 347 1.97 -27.54 -13.35
C LYS A 347 3.01 -26.63 -12.68
N ILE A 348 3.08 -25.38 -13.10
CA ILE A 348 3.84 -24.34 -12.41
C ILE A 348 2.86 -23.33 -11.80
N VAL A 349 3.03 -23.06 -10.51
CA VAL A 349 2.39 -21.91 -9.85
C VAL A 349 3.41 -20.78 -9.78
N GLN A 350 3.13 -19.68 -10.47
CA GLN A 350 3.89 -18.44 -10.39
C GLN A 350 3.22 -17.53 -9.37
N PHE A 351 4.00 -16.95 -8.47
CA PHE A 351 3.56 -15.88 -7.59
C PHE A 351 4.55 -14.73 -7.65
N ALA A 352 4.08 -13.50 -7.79
CA ALA A 352 4.92 -12.32 -7.72
C ALA A 352 4.28 -11.29 -6.81
N ALA A 353 5.09 -10.57 -6.05
CA ALA A 353 4.61 -9.54 -5.14
C ALA A 353 5.54 -8.32 -5.14
N TYR A 354 4.95 -7.16 -4.88
CA TYR A 354 5.66 -5.88 -4.87
C TYR A 354 6.10 -5.49 -3.45
N ASP A 355 7.40 -5.31 -3.24
CA ASP A 355 8.03 -4.83 -2.02
C ASP A 355 8.56 -3.40 -2.21
N ALA A 356 7.68 -2.42 -1.98
CA ALA A 356 7.94 -1.00 -2.24
C ALA A 356 9.18 -0.43 -1.53
N GLU A 357 9.55 -1.00 -0.38
CA GLU A 357 10.70 -0.56 0.42
C GLU A 357 12.02 -1.28 0.09
N ARG A 358 12.00 -2.29 -0.79
CA ARG A 358 13.18 -3.07 -1.21
C ARG A 358 14.00 -3.63 -0.04
N ARG A 359 13.37 -4.05 1.06
CA ARG A 359 14.08 -4.51 2.28
C ARG A 359 14.44 -6.01 2.22
N GLY A 360 14.56 -6.59 1.03
CA GLY A 360 14.79 -8.04 0.86
C GLY A 360 13.67 -8.91 1.44
N ARG A 361 12.45 -8.38 1.54
CA ARG A 361 11.35 -8.99 2.29
C ARG A 361 10.64 -10.08 1.50
N VAL A 362 11.27 -11.24 1.38
CA VAL A 362 10.69 -12.47 0.81
C VAL A 362 9.49 -12.95 1.68
N TYR A 363 8.35 -13.25 1.04
CA TYR A 363 7.12 -13.91 1.56
C TYR A 363 7.27 -15.43 1.78
N LEU A 364 8.47 -15.92 2.10
CA LEU A 364 8.74 -17.36 2.09
C LEU A 364 7.89 -18.12 3.12
N LEU A 365 7.77 -17.57 4.34
CA LEU A 365 6.99 -18.20 5.40
C LEU A 365 5.51 -18.24 5.01
N GLU A 366 4.96 -17.12 4.54
CA GLU A 366 3.56 -17.00 4.13
C GLU A 366 3.22 -17.95 2.98
N VAL A 367 4.09 -18.05 1.97
CA VAL A 367 3.92 -18.97 0.84
C VAL A 367 3.96 -20.43 1.31
N ASN A 368 4.93 -20.78 2.17
CA ASN A 368 5.07 -22.15 2.67
C ASN A 368 3.92 -22.57 3.61
N GLU A 369 3.32 -21.65 4.36
CA GLU A 369 2.07 -21.93 5.09
C GLU A 369 0.91 -22.22 4.15
N CYS A 370 0.73 -21.40 3.10
CA CYS A 370 -0.33 -21.61 2.12
C CYS A 370 -0.22 -22.99 1.45
N LEU A 371 1.02 -23.42 1.17
CA LEU A 371 1.33 -24.75 0.66
C LEU A 371 0.88 -25.85 1.64
N ARG A 372 1.23 -25.71 2.93
CA ARG A 372 0.86 -26.67 3.97
C ARG A 372 -0.64 -26.73 4.23
N SER A 373 -1.35 -25.59 4.25
CA SER A 373 -2.80 -25.56 4.52
C SER A 373 -3.64 -26.26 3.45
N HIS A 374 -3.08 -26.44 2.24
CA HIS A 374 -3.71 -27.13 1.12
C HIS A 374 -3.13 -28.52 0.86
N ASP A 375 -2.25 -29.02 1.73
CA ASP A 375 -1.54 -30.30 1.60
C ASP A 375 -0.82 -30.47 0.24
N VAL A 376 -0.27 -29.37 -0.29
CA VAL A 376 0.45 -29.34 -1.57
C VAL A 376 1.87 -28.85 -1.35
N MET A 377 2.85 -29.55 -1.92
CA MET A 377 4.26 -29.15 -1.81
C MET A 377 4.99 -29.26 -3.14
N PRO A 378 5.68 -28.20 -3.59
CA PRO A 378 6.42 -28.23 -4.83
C PRO A 378 7.64 -29.16 -4.72
N LYS A 379 8.02 -29.74 -5.85
CA LYS A 379 9.31 -30.44 -5.99
C LYS A 379 10.48 -29.46 -6.02
N ARG A 380 10.26 -28.29 -6.63
CA ARG A 380 11.23 -27.21 -6.77
C ARG A 380 10.55 -25.86 -6.65
N MET A 381 11.21 -24.91 -6.02
CA MET A 381 10.76 -23.51 -5.97
C MET A 381 11.95 -22.58 -6.21
N TYR A 382 11.78 -21.59 -7.09
CA TYR A 382 12.77 -20.54 -7.33
C TYR A 382 12.21 -19.20 -6.86
N VAL A 383 13.02 -18.45 -6.11
CA VAL A 383 12.68 -17.13 -5.61
C VAL A 383 13.72 -16.13 -6.10
N GLU A 384 13.29 -15.06 -6.75
CA GLU A 384 14.19 -14.04 -7.32
C GLU A 384 13.65 -12.63 -7.01
N SER A 385 14.52 -11.72 -6.56
CA SER A 385 14.19 -10.31 -6.34
C SER A 385 14.76 -9.39 -7.43
N PHE A 386 14.02 -8.34 -7.80
CA PHE A 386 14.38 -7.37 -8.83
C PHE A 386 14.52 -5.94 -8.28
N ALA A 387 15.31 -5.11 -8.96
CA ALA A 387 15.63 -3.74 -8.54
C ALA A 387 14.41 -2.81 -8.49
N ASN A 388 13.32 -3.12 -9.21
CA ASN A 388 12.05 -2.39 -9.13
C ASN A 388 11.24 -2.71 -7.86
N GLY A 389 11.70 -3.65 -7.02
CA GLY A 389 11.02 -4.08 -5.79
C GLY A 389 10.14 -5.31 -5.95
N ILE A 390 10.08 -5.94 -7.13
CA ILE A 390 9.31 -7.17 -7.33
C ILE A 390 10.09 -8.38 -6.84
N VAL A 391 9.42 -9.29 -6.11
CA VAL A 391 9.92 -10.62 -5.78
C VAL A 391 9.03 -11.66 -6.44
N THR A 392 9.63 -12.63 -7.13
CA THR A 392 8.93 -13.68 -7.86
C THR A 392 9.22 -15.05 -7.26
N TYR A 393 8.23 -15.95 -7.37
CA TYR A 393 8.22 -17.33 -6.90
C TYR A 393 7.75 -18.20 -8.05
N HIS A 394 8.52 -19.22 -8.36
CA HIS A 394 8.19 -20.20 -9.40
C HIS A 394 8.20 -21.58 -8.79
N MET A 395 7.02 -22.14 -8.53
CA MET A 395 6.83 -23.41 -7.82
C MET A 395 6.40 -24.50 -8.80
N TYR A 396 7.14 -25.61 -8.83
CA TYR A 396 6.94 -26.72 -9.77
C TYR A 396 6.28 -27.90 -9.05
N PHE A 397 5.11 -28.32 -9.54
CA PHE A 397 4.31 -29.42 -8.99
C PHE A 397 4.28 -30.61 -9.94
N ASP A 398 4.30 -31.82 -9.36
CA ASP A 398 4.10 -33.07 -10.09
C ASP A 398 2.60 -33.26 -10.43
N PRO A 399 2.24 -34.11 -11.42
CA PRO A 399 0.86 -34.33 -11.86
C PRO A 399 -0.11 -34.93 -10.82
N VAL A 400 0.38 -35.22 -9.61
CA VAL A 400 -0.41 -35.83 -8.52
C VAL A 400 -1.32 -34.79 -7.83
N SER A 401 -0.95 -33.52 -7.86
CA SER A 401 -1.78 -32.43 -7.33
C SER A 401 -2.97 -32.18 -8.26
N THR A 402 -4.19 -32.18 -7.73
CA THR A 402 -5.37 -31.88 -8.55
C THR A 402 -5.37 -30.41 -8.97
N VAL A 403 -5.98 -30.10 -10.12
CA VAL A 403 -6.12 -28.71 -10.58
C VAL A 403 -6.89 -27.87 -9.56
N ASP A 404 -7.89 -28.47 -8.92
CA ASP A 404 -8.72 -27.84 -7.88
C ASP A 404 -7.89 -27.44 -6.64
N ASP A 405 -6.97 -28.30 -6.18
CA ASP A 405 -6.09 -27.99 -5.03
C ASP A 405 -5.13 -26.84 -5.36
N LEU A 406 -4.61 -26.79 -6.59
CA LEU A 406 -3.74 -25.70 -7.03
C LEU A 406 -4.50 -24.39 -7.22
N GLU A 407 -5.75 -24.44 -7.67
CA GLU A 407 -6.62 -23.26 -7.77
C GLU A 407 -6.95 -22.68 -6.39
N LYS A 408 -7.27 -23.54 -5.41
CA LYS A 408 -7.44 -23.14 -4.00
C LYS A 408 -6.17 -22.52 -3.43
N LEU A 409 -5.02 -23.19 -3.59
CA LEU A 409 -3.72 -22.64 -3.21
C LEU A 409 -3.48 -21.27 -3.86
N ALA A 410 -3.76 -21.15 -5.16
CA ALA A 410 -3.55 -19.90 -5.88
C ALA A 410 -4.42 -18.78 -5.31
N GLN A 411 -5.67 -19.07 -4.94
CA GLN A 411 -6.55 -18.11 -4.26
C GLN A 411 -5.95 -17.66 -2.92
N THR A 412 -5.48 -18.59 -2.09
CA THR A 412 -4.85 -18.29 -0.80
C THR A 412 -3.54 -17.50 -0.95
N LEU A 413 -2.74 -17.79 -1.98
CA LEU A 413 -1.52 -17.05 -2.27
C LEU A 413 -1.77 -15.61 -2.70
N ARG A 414 -2.93 -15.28 -3.28
CA ARG A 414 -3.29 -13.87 -3.58
C ARG A 414 -3.41 -13.06 -2.31
N TYR A 415 -3.81 -13.72 -1.21
CA TYR A 415 -3.89 -13.13 0.11
C TYR A 415 -2.50 -12.98 0.77
N ALA A 416 -1.50 -13.77 0.35
CA ALA A 416 -0.12 -13.75 0.87
C ALA A 416 0.47 -12.33 0.95
N SER A 417 0.14 -11.46 -0.02
CA SER A 417 0.67 -10.09 -0.07
C SER A 417 0.19 -9.18 1.05
N HIS A 418 -0.97 -9.48 1.66
CA HIS A 418 -1.58 -8.67 2.71
C HIS A 418 -1.09 -9.03 4.12
N PHE A 419 -0.32 -10.11 4.28
CA PHE A 419 0.06 -10.62 5.60
C PHE A 419 1.26 -9.91 6.26
N LYS A 420 2.09 -9.18 5.50
CA LYS A 420 3.48 -9.04 5.95
C LYS A 420 3.67 -8.10 7.16
N HIS A 421 4.31 -8.65 8.19
CA HIS A 421 4.81 -7.98 9.41
C HIS A 421 3.75 -7.25 10.21
N SER A 422 2.80 -8.03 10.73
CA SER A 422 2.21 -7.83 12.05
C SER A 422 3.24 -7.35 13.11
N PRO A 423 3.38 -6.05 13.42
CA PRO A 423 4.24 -5.66 14.52
C PRO A 423 3.51 -6.14 15.78
N LYS A 424 4.19 -6.92 16.62
CA LYS A 424 3.68 -7.41 17.92
C LYS A 424 2.65 -8.54 17.76
N LYS A 425 1.37 -8.29 18.09
CA LYS A 425 0.40 -9.33 18.47
C LYS A 425 -0.51 -9.87 17.36
N SER A 426 -0.52 -9.33 16.15
CA SER A 426 -1.13 -10.06 15.02
C SER A 426 -0.30 -11.30 14.61
N ALA A 427 0.91 -11.44 15.16
CA ALA A 427 1.61 -12.72 15.23
C ALA A 427 0.82 -13.79 16.02
N LEU A 428 -0.08 -13.43 16.94
CA LEU A 428 -0.97 -14.38 17.62
C LEU A 428 -1.97 -14.99 16.65
N VAL A 429 -2.56 -14.18 15.77
CA VAL A 429 -3.45 -14.67 14.71
C VAL A 429 -2.66 -15.55 13.74
N TRP A 430 -1.44 -15.12 13.39
CA TRP A 430 -0.58 -15.93 12.53
C TRP A 430 -0.10 -17.23 13.19
N ASP A 431 0.09 -17.25 14.51
CA ASP A 431 0.39 -18.45 15.28
C ASP A 431 -0.75 -19.48 15.18
N LEU A 432 -2.01 -19.04 15.10
CA LEU A 432 -3.15 -19.92 14.82
C LEU A 432 -3.09 -20.51 13.40
N VAL A 433 -2.64 -19.74 12.41
CA VAL A 433 -2.40 -20.24 11.04
C VAL A 433 -1.28 -21.27 11.04
N LEU A 434 -0.17 -20.96 11.72
CA LEU A 434 0.99 -21.84 11.87
C LEU A 434 0.62 -23.18 12.55
N LYS A 435 -0.35 -23.17 13.46
CA LYS A 435 -0.90 -24.36 14.13
C LYS A 435 -2.01 -25.05 13.34
N ASN A 436 -2.38 -24.54 12.16
CA ASN A 436 -3.48 -25.03 11.33
C ASN A 436 -4.85 -25.03 12.03
N GLU A 437 -5.07 -24.07 12.94
CA GLU A 437 -6.36 -23.89 13.64
C GLU A 437 -7.34 -23.02 12.84
N ILE A 438 -6.80 -22.11 12.01
CA ILE A 438 -7.56 -21.24 11.11
C ILE A 438 -6.87 -21.16 9.74
N THR A 439 -7.65 -20.88 8.68
CA THR A 439 -7.09 -20.67 7.34
C THR A 439 -6.47 -19.27 7.18
N PRO A 440 -5.58 -19.05 6.20
CA PRO A 440 -5.02 -17.74 5.93
C PRO A 440 -6.11 -16.68 5.59
N GLU A 441 -7.18 -17.06 4.88
CA GLU A 441 -8.32 -16.16 4.60
C GLU A 441 -8.98 -15.68 5.90
N HIS A 442 -9.24 -16.61 6.81
CA HIS A 442 -9.81 -16.27 8.12
C HIS A 442 -8.86 -15.35 8.90
N ALA A 443 -7.55 -15.56 8.84
CA ALA A 443 -6.58 -14.67 9.48
C ALA A 443 -6.64 -13.22 8.92
N ILE A 444 -6.79 -13.03 7.61
CA ILE A 444 -6.98 -11.69 7.03
C ILE A 444 -8.29 -11.06 7.47
N TYR A 445 -9.36 -11.86 7.51
CA TYR A 445 -10.63 -11.41 8.07
C TYR A 445 -10.44 -10.91 9.50
N LEU A 446 -9.73 -11.64 10.36
CA LEU A 446 -9.44 -11.22 11.74
C LEU A 446 -8.57 -9.96 11.83
N ILE A 447 -7.59 -9.80 10.95
CA ILE A 447 -6.75 -8.59 10.89
C ILE A 447 -7.60 -7.37 10.48
N SER A 448 -8.46 -7.53 9.48
CA SER A 448 -9.38 -6.47 9.02
C SER A 448 -10.45 -6.16 10.08
N ALA A 449 -10.99 -7.21 10.70
CA ALA A 449 -11.92 -7.14 11.81
C ALA A 449 -11.32 -6.42 13.02
N ALA A 450 -10.03 -6.61 13.33
CA ALA A 450 -9.39 -5.91 14.42
C ALA A 450 -9.34 -4.39 14.16
N LYS A 451 -9.11 -3.96 12.90
CA LYS A 451 -9.19 -2.54 12.50
C LYS A 451 -10.63 -2.03 12.64
N PHE A 452 -11.60 -2.80 12.17
CA PHE A 452 -13.03 -2.47 12.31
C PHE A 452 -13.43 -2.31 13.78
N VAL A 453 -13.19 -3.33 14.62
CA VAL A 453 -13.50 -3.28 16.05
C VAL A 453 -12.81 -2.09 16.69
N PHE A 454 -11.53 -1.86 16.45
CA PHE A 454 -10.82 -0.73 17.06
C PHE A 454 -11.46 0.64 16.74
N SER A 455 -11.97 0.81 15.52
CA SER A 455 -12.63 2.04 15.09
C SER A 455 -14.08 2.16 15.56
N PHE A 456 -14.85 1.07 15.54
CA PHE A 456 -16.29 1.09 15.84
C PHE A 456 -16.64 0.70 17.28
N PHE A 457 -15.67 0.21 18.08
CA PHE A 457 -15.89 -0.13 19.47
C PHE A 457 -16.44 1.08 20.24
N PRO A 458 -17.52 0.92 21.02
CA PRO A 458 -18.10 2.00 21.82
C PRO A 458 -17.09 2.37 22.91
N LYS A 459 -16.47 3.52 22.75
CA LYS A 459 -15.44 4.05 23.67
C LYS A 459 -16.07 5.01 24.69
N GLU A 460 -17.34 5.34 24.51
CA GLU A 460 -18.14 6.20 25.37
C GLU A 460 -18.49 5.53 26.70
N THR A 461 -18.10 6.15 27.82
CA THR A 461 -18.48 5.67 29.16
C THR A 461 -19.85 6.22 29.56
N HIS A 462 -20.52 5.53 30.49
CA HIS A 462 -21.79 5.99 31.05
C HIS A 462 -21.64 7.38 31.72
N GLU A 463 -20.50 7.63 32.39
CA GLU A 463 -20.25 8.94 33.01
C GLU A 463 -20.14 10.06 31.98
N TYR A 464 -19.58 9.79 30.79
CA TYR A 464 -19.53 10.78 29.71
C TYR A 464 -20.95 11.12 29.21
N LEU A 465 -21.82 10.13 29.03
CA LEU A 465 -23.20 10.36 28.56
C LEU A 465 -24.01 11.19 29.56
N ASP A 466 -23.87 10.91 30.86
CA ASP A 466 -24.53 11.68 31.92
C ASP A 466 -24.05 13.14 31.95
N LEU A 467 -22.74 13.36 31.78
CA LEU A 467 -22.16 14.69 31.72
C LEU A 467 -22.56 15.45 30.44
N VAL A 468 -22.68 14.76 29.31
CA VAL A 468 -23.18 15.36 28.05
C VAL A 468 -24.62 15.84 28.21
N GLU A 469 -25.48 15.06 28.85
CA GLU A 469 -26.88 15.45 29.09
C GLU A 469 -26.94 16.59 30.13
N PHE A 470 -26.10 16.56 31.16
CA PHE A 470 -25.99 17.65 32.14
C PHE A 470 -25.55 18.98 31.49
N PHE A 471 -24.61 18.94 30.55
CA PHE A 471 -24.13 20.13 29.83
C PHE A 471 -24.90 20.45 28.55
N LYS A 472 -26.05 19.80 28.30
CA LYS A 472 -26.86 20.03 27.09
C LYS A 472 -27.28 21.49 26.89
N SER A 473 -27.50 22.22 27.99
CA SER A 473 -27.82 23.64 28.01
C SER A 473 -26.60 24.56 28.05
N ASN A 474 -25.40 24.02 28.30
CA ASN A 474 -24.14 24.76 28.35
C ASN A 474 -23.15 24.19 27.33
N GLN A 475 -23.28 24.67 26.10
CA GLN A 475 -22.56 24.15 24.95
C GLN A 475 -21.04 24.26 25.06
N ALA A 476 -20.52 25.28 25.76
CA ALA A 476 -19.08 25.45 26.00
C ALA A 476 -18.51 24.36 26.91
N MET A 477 -19.21 24.02 28.00
CA MET A 477 -18.80 22.94 28.90
C MET A 477 -18.93 21.57 28.23
N LYS A 478 -19.93 21.41 27.36
CA LYS A 478 -20.10 20.21 26.53
C LYS A 478 -18.94 20.01 25.56
N SER A 479 -18.54 21.03 24.80
CA SER A 479 -17.39 20.95 23.88
C SER A 479 -16.09 20.60 24.60
N LYS A 480 -15.87 21.15 25.80
CA LYS A 480 -14.70 20.84 26.63
C LYS A 480 -14.73 19.41 27.18
N LEU A 481 -15.92 18.91 27.53
CA LEU A 481 -16.12 17.52 27.91
C LEU A 481 -15.83 16.59 26.72
N ASP A 482 -16.30 16.92 25.52
CA ASP A 482 -16.03 16.16 24.29
C ASP A 482 -14.53 16.10 23.99
N GLU A 483 -13.80 17.20 24.19
CA GLU A 483 -12.34 17.25 24.04
C GLU A 483 -11.61 16.39 25.10
N MET A 484 -12.01 16.48 26.37
CA MET A 484 -11.48 15.63 27.43
C MET A 484 -11.79 14.15 27.17
N PHE A 485 -12.98 13.86 26.66
CA PHE A 485 -13.39 12.52 26.30
C PHE A 485 -12.51 11.95 25.18
N LEU A 486 -12.27 12.69 24.10
CA LEU A 486 -11.34 12.31 23.02
C LEU A 486 -9.92 12.03 23.53
N GLN A 487 -9.44 12.79 24.52
CA GLN A 487 -8.14 12.53 25.16
C GLN A 487 -8.14 11.27 26.02
N THR A 488 -9.27 10.93 26.64
CA THR A 488 -9.42 9.75 27.51
C THR A 488 -9.65 8.46 26.69
N MET A 489 -10.28 8.57 25.52
CA MET A 489 -10.52 7.49 24.55
C MET A 489 -9.26 6.76 24.10
N SER A 490 -8.11 7.46 24.07
CA SER A 490 -6.78 6.91 23.79
C SER A 490 -6.41 5.74 24.72
N ASN A 491 -7.02 5.65 25.91
CA ASN A 491 -6.60 4.74 26.97
C ASN A 491 -7.56 3.56 27.21
N SER A 492 -8.72 3.49 26.55
CA SER A 492 -9.79 2.53 26.88
C SER A 492 -9.69 1.18 26.15
N ILE A 493 -9.17 1.15 24.92
CA ILE A 493 -8.99 -0.09 24.14
C ILE A 493 -7.70 -0.03 23.32
N THR A 494 -6.98 -1.15 23.23
CA THR A 494 -5.75 -1.28 22.45
C THR A 494 -5.89 -2.42 21.44
N TYR A 495 -5.17 -2.34 20.31
CA TYR A 495 -5.05 -3.47 19.38
C TYR A 495 -4.58 -4.74 20.07
N GLU A 496 -3.69 -4.61 21.05
CA GLU A 496 -3.16 -5.73 21.81
C GLU A 496 -4.29 -6.52 22.48
N ARG A 497 -5.25 -5.82 23.09
CA ARG A 497 -6.40 -6.47 23.74
C ARG A 497 -7.39 -7.07 22.75
N ILE A 498 -7.59 -6.42 21.60
CA ILE A 498 -8.48 -6.92 20.54
C ILE A 498 -7.93 -8.23 19.96
N TYR A 499 -6.65 -8.26 19.58
CA TYR A 499 -6.02 -9.48 19.07
C TYR A 499 -6.02 -10.61 20.09
N ASP A 500 -5.79 -10.32 21.39
CA ASP A 500 -5.89 -11.33 22.45
C ASP A 500 -7.32 -11.92 22.51
N ALA A 501 -8.36 -11.08 22.46
CA ALA A 501 -9.75 -11.54 22.52
C ALA A 501 -10.14 -12.37 21.28
N LEU A 502 -9.79 -11.91 20.09
CA LEU A 502 -10.06 -12.63 18.83
C LEU A 502 -9.31 -13.96 18.76
N SER A 503 -8.06 -14.00 19.21
CA SER A 503 -7.24 -15.23 19.19
C SER A 503 -7.65 -16.22 20.28
N THR A 504 -8.11 -15.74 21.45
CA THR A 504 -8.58 -16.63 22.54
C THR A 504 -9.91 -17.28 22.20
N HIS A 505 -10.80 -16.55 21.51
CA HIS A 505 -12.16 -16.99 21.20
C HIS A 505 -12.35 -17.31 19.70
N TYR A 506 -11.31 -17.77 19.01
CA TYR A 506 -11.33 -18.00 17.55
C TYR A 506 -12.41 -19.03 17.13
N ALA A 507 -12.80 -19.95 18.01
CA ALA A 507 -13.88 -20.89 17.76
C ALA A 507 -15.23 -20.20 17.50
N LEU A 508 -15.46 -19.03 18.11
CA LEU A 508 -16.64 -18.19 17.86
C LEU A 508 -16.49 -17.34 16.60
N THR A 509 -15.26 -17.06 16.14
CA THR A 509 -15.03 -16.25 14.93
C THR A 509 -15.13 -17.06 13.63
N LEU A 510 -14.91 -18.38 13.68
CA LEU A 510 -15.13 -19.29 12.55
C LEU A 510 -16.54 -19.16 11.93
N PRO A 511 -17.65 -19.33 12.68
CA PRO A 511 -18.99 -19.15 12.12
C PRO A 511 -19.27 -17.70 11.71
N MET A 512 -18.63 -16.69 12.34
CA MET A 512 -18.74 -15.30 11.89
C MET A 512 -18.08 -15.09 10.52
N PHE A 513 -16.97 -15.79 10.25
CA PHE A 513 -16.31 -15.76 8.95
C PHE A 513 -17.13 -16.49 7.87
N GLU A 514 -17.82 -17.57 8.23
CA GLU A 514 -18.77 -18.23 7.32
C GLU A 514 -19.92 -17.29 6.93
N ASP A 515 -20.49 -16.57 7.89
CA ASP A 515 -21.51 -15.55 7.62
C ASP A 515 -20.96 -14.43 6.73
N PHE A 516 -19.75 -13.94 7.02
CA PHE A 516 -19.06 -12.95 6.19
C PHE A 516 -18.89 -13.45 4.75
N SER A 517 -18.46 -14.69 4.56
CA SER A 517 -18.27 -15.29 3.24
C SER A 517 -19.56 -15.33 2.43
N LYS A 518 -20.67 -15.77 3.04
CA LYS A 518 -21.99 -15.82 2.39
C LYS A 518 -22.50 -14.43 2.00
N ILE A 519 -22.29 -13.43 2.86
CA ILE A 519 -22.68 -12.05 2.57
C ILE A 519 -21.81 -11.48 1.44
N ALA A 520 -20.50 -11.68 1.52
CA ALA A 520 -19.53 -11.14 0.57
C ALA A 520 -19.62 -11.75 -0.83
N THR A 521 -20.07 -13.00 -0.93
CA THR A 521 -20.32 -13.71 -2.21
C THR A 521 -21.74 -13.50 -2.76
N GLY A 522 -22.61 -12.83 -1.99
CA GLY A 522 -23.99 -12.54 -2.41
C GLY A 522 -24.98 -13.69 -2.18
N GLU A 523 -24.58 -14.76 -1.49
CA GLU A 523 -25.47 -15.88 -1.14
C GLU A 523 -26.60 -15.45 -0.18
N CYS A 524 -26.34 -14.47 0.69
CA CYS A 524 -27.34 -13.89 1.58
C CYS A 524 -27.18 -12.37 1.74
N LYS A 525 -28.27 -11.72 2.17
CA LYS A 525 -28.25 -10.30 2.51
C LYS A 525 -27.56 -10.08 3.86
N PRO A 526 -26.99 -8.88 4.11
CA PRO A 526 -26.35 -8.55 5.39
C PRO A 526 -27.33 -8.69 6.56
N PHE A 527 -26.91 -9.33 7.65
CA PHE A 527 -27.76 -9.60 8.81
C PHE A 527 -26.96 -9.66 10.12
N HIS A 528 -27.65 -9.41 11.24
CA HIS A 528 -27.10 -9.61 12.57
C HIS A 528 -27.43 -11.02 13.07
N ASN A 529 -26.44 -11.75 13.55
CA ASN A 529 -26.61 -13.15 13.97
C ASN A 529 -26.93 -13.23 15.48
N ASP A 530 -28.22 -13.24 15.82
CA ASP A 530 -28.72 -13.30 17.20
C ASP A 530 -28.27 -14.57 17.95
N GLU A 531 -28.11 -15.69 17.24
CA GLU A 531 -27.71 -16.95 17.84
C GLU A 531 -26.23 -16.94 18.25
N LEU A 532 -25.36 -16.38 17.41
CA LEU A 532 -23.96 -16.15 17.79
C LEU A 532 -23.84 -15.13 18.92
N GLU A 533 -24.69 -14.11 18.95
CA GLU A 533 -24.72 -13.18 20.08
C GLU A 533 -25.06 -13.87 21.40
N ARG A 534 -26.08 -14.74 21.41
CA ARG A 534 -26.46 -15.53 22.58
C ARG A 534 -25.33 -16.45 23.04
N ARG A 535 -24.64 -17.11 22.10
CA ARG A 535 -23.47 -17.94 22.41
C ARG A 535 -22.32 -17.14 23.01
N ILE A 536 -22.07 -15.92 22.54
CA ILE A 536 -21.07 -15.04 23.16
C ILE A 536 -21.44 -14.75 24.62
N ASP A 537 -22.71 -14.47 24.92
CA ASP A 537 -23.15 -14.19 26.29
C ASP A 537 -23.07 -15.42 27.22
N GLU A 538 -23.18 -16.63 26.68
CA GLU A 538 -23.09 -17.90 27.41
C GLU A 538 -21.63 -18.40 27.59
N GLU A 539 -20.80 -18.30 26.55
CA GLU A 539 -19.46 -18.90 26.51
C GLU A 539 -18.34 -17.92 26.98
N VAL A 540 -18.55 -16.60 26.88
CA VAL A 540 -17.49 -15.59 27.13
C VAL A 540 -17.65 -14.93 28.50
N TRP A 541 -16.80 -15.31 29.45
CA TRP A 541 -16.82 -14.82 30.83
C TRP A 541 -16.43 -13.34 30.97
N SER A 542 -15.53 -12.86 30.11
CA SER A 542 -15.07 -11.47 30.12
C SER A 542 -16.08 -10.59 29.42
N ARG A 543 -16.75 -9.71 30.19
CA ARG A 543 -17.67 -8.70 29.64
C ARG A 543 -17.03 -7.83 28.55
N PHE A 544 -15.72 -7.58 28.65
CA PHE A 544 -15.00 -6.78 27.67
C PHE A 544 -14.80 -7.54 26.36
N ASP A 545 -14.48 -8.84 26.43
CA ASP A 545 -14.25 -9.67 25.24
C ASP A 545 -15.59 -9.96 24.54
N GLY A 546 -16.66 -10.17 25.32
CA GLY A 546 -18.01 -10.25 24.77
C GLY A 546 -18.40 -9.00 23.98
N LYS A 547 -18.08 -7.80 24.48
CA LYS A 547 -18.30 -6.54 23.73
C LYS A 547 -17.47 -6.47 22.45
N ILE A 548 -16.21 -6.94 22.47
CA ILE A 548 -15.36 -7.00 21.27
C ILE A 548 -16.01 -7.88 20.20
N LEU A 549 -16.43 -9.09 20.56
CA LEU A 549 -17.05 -10.05 19.64
C LEU A 549 -18.42 -9.58 19.14
N LYS A 550 -19.23 -8.93 19.99
CA LYS A 550 -20.49 -8.30 19.57
C LYS A 550 -20.27 -7.12 18.61
N THR A 551 -19.20 -6.35 18.80
CA THR A 551 -18.81 -5.30 17.85
C THR A 551 -18.43 -5.91 16.49
N LEU A 552 -17.80 -7.09 16.48
CA LEU A 552 -17.50 -7.81 15.24
C LEU A 552 -18.76 -8.27 14.50
N LEU A 553 -19.82 -8.70 15.19
CA LEU A 553 -21.10 -9.04 14.54
C LEU A 553 -21.69 -7.88 13.72
N LYS A 554 -21.46 -6.62 14.15
CA LYS A 554 -21.88 -5.42 13.40
C LYS A 554 -21.22 -5.33 12.02
N LEU A 555 -20.04 -5.90 11.83
CA LEU A 555 -19.34 -5.92 10.54
C LEU A 555 -20.24 -6.59 9.50
N ASN A 556 -20.70 -7.82 9.79
CA ASN A 556 -21.55 -8.60 8.89
C ASN A 556 -22.93 -7.96 8.71
N ALA A 557 -23.51 -7.40 9.79
CA ALA A 557 -24.83 -6.77 9.74
C ALA A 557 -24.93 -5.58 8.78
N HIS A 558 -23.82 -4.86 8.58
CA HIS A 558 -23.79 -3.63 7.77
C HIS A 558 -22.97 -3.75 6.48
N LEU A 559 -22.33 -4.89 6.20
CA LEU A 559 -21.46 -5.07 5.03
C LEU A 559 -22.28 -5.14 3.74
N GLN A 560 -22.16 -4.14 2.86
CA GLN A 560 -22.94 -4.05 1.62
C GLN A 560 -22.16 -4.51 0.40
N MET A 561 -20.82 -4.46 0.45
CA MET A 561 -19.94 -4.93 -0.62
C MET A 561 -18.51 -5.09 -0.08
N THR A 562 -17.75 -6.03 -0.65
CA THR A 562 -16.31 -6.15 -0.40
C THR A 562 -15.58 -6.76 -1.59
N ASN A 563 -14.35 -6.34 -1.84
CA ASN A 563 -13.47 -6.95 -2.84
C ASN A 563 -12.69 -8.17 -2.30
N PHE A 564 -13.02 -8.65 -1.10
CA PHE A 564 -12.31 -9.74 -0.41
C PHE A 564 -12.20 -11.01 -1.27
N PHE A 565 -13.28 -11.41 -1.96
CA PHE A 565 -13.33 -12.64 -2.79
C PHE A 565 -13.26 -12.37 -4.30
N LYS A 566 -12.70 -11.23 -4.71
CA LYS A 566 -12.58 -10.85 -6.12
C LYS A 566 -11.83 -11.93 -6.93
N ALA A 567 -12.25 -12.13 -8.19
CA ALA A 567 -11.56 -12.96 -9.18
C ALA A 567 -10.23 -12.30 -9.64
N GLY A 568 -9.25 -12.25 -8.73
CA GLY A 568 -7.95 -11.60 -8.94
C GLY A 568 -7.41 -11.06 -7.62
N THR A 569 -6.14 -10.66 -7.58
CA THR A 569 -5.56 -10.14 -6.34
C THR A 569 -6.01 -8.71 -6.06
N ALA A 570 -6.77 -8.52 -4.98
CA ALA A 570 -7.12 -7.19 -4.48
C ALA A 570 -5.86 -6.44 -4.04
N ALA A 571 -5.75 -5.17 -4.45
CA ALA A 571 -4.63 -4.28 -4.12
C ALA A 571 -4.57 -3.92 -2.62
N ALA A 572 -5.76 -3.68 -2.08
CA ALA A 572 -6.11 -3.50 -0.69
C ALA A 572 -7.55 -4.01 -0.54
N ILE A 573 -7.92 -4.40 0.68
CA ILE A 573 -9.26 -4.90 0.98
C ILE A 573 -10.15 -3.71 1.29
N ALA A 574 -11.20 -3.51 0.50
CA ALA A 574 -12.24 -2.52 0.76
C ALA A 574 -13.50 -3.23 1.27
N MET A 575 -14.00 -2.77 2.42
CA MET A 575 -15.29 -3.18 2.97
C MET A 575 -16.21 -1.94 3.00
N ARG A 576 -17.29 -1.98 2.24
CA ARG A 576 -18.29 -0.90 2.14
C ARG A 576 -19.44 -1.21 3.08
N PHE A 577 -19.65 -0.36 4.09
CA PHE A 577 -20.74 -0.47 5.04
C PHE A 577 -21.85 0.54 4.74
N ASP A 578 -23.09 0.19 5.09
CA ASP A 578 -24.16 1.18 5.17
C ASP A 578 -23.97 2.13 6.36
N GLY A 579 -24.53 3.34 6.26
CA GLY A 579 -24.36 4.38 7.27
C GLY A 579 -24.75 4.02 8.70
N ARG A 580 -25.67 3.08 8.90
CA ARG A 580 -26.19 2.71 10.22
C ARG A 580 -25.15 1.98 11.07
N VAL A 581 -23.97 1.64 10.53
CA VAL A 581 -22.85 1.09 11.28
C VAL A 581 -22.40 1.99 12.45
N VAL A 582 -22.66 3.31 12.38
CA VAL A 582 -22.43 4.29 13.45
C VAL A 582 -23.70 4.71 14.21
N SER A 583 -24.84 4.06 13.99
CA SER A 583 -26.14 4.50 14.55
C SER A 583 -26.28 4.38 16.06
N ASP A 584 -25.51 3.50 16.68
CA ASP A 584 -25.39 3.30 18.13
C ASP A 584 -24.44 4.29 18.81
N ARG A 585 -23.73 5.11 18.03
CA ARG A 585 -22.83 6.14 18.55
C ARG A 585 -23.64 7.37 18.98
N PRO A 586 -23.13 8.17 19.95
CA PRO A 586 -23.84 9.35 20.41
C PRO A 586 -24.01 10.38 19.29
N LYS A 587 -25.20 10.96 19.21
CA LYS A 587 -25.53 12.05 18.27
C LYS A 587 -24.69 13.33 18.49
N SER A 588 -24.00 13.46 19.63
CA SER A 588 -23.04 14.56 19.84
C SER A 588 -21.82 14.44 18.92
N LEU A 589 -21.32 13.23 18.72
CA LEU A 589 -20.14 12.94 17.89
C LEU A 589 -20.54 12.62 16.44
N PHE A 590 -21.65 11.89 16.26
CA PHE A 590 -22.17 11.49 14.95
C PHE A 590 -23.58 12.06 14.74
N PRO A 591 -23.73 13.39 14.51
CA PRO A 591 -25.03 14.04 14.41
C PRO A 591 -25.85 13.64 13.17
N VAL A 592 -25.20 13.15 12.12
CA VAL A 592 -25.85 12.79 10.85
C VAL A 592 -25.35 11.41 10.44
N ILE A 593 -26.26 10.50 10.11
CA ILE A 593 -25.89 9.18 9.61
C ILE A 593 -25.29 9.35 8.20
N PRO A 594 -24.06 8.90 7.95
CA PRO A 594 -23.46 8.96 6.62
C PRO A 594 -24.24 8.07 5.64
N HIS A 595 -24.08 8.28 4.33
CA HIS A 595 -24.67 7.38 3.34
C HIS A 595 -23.92 6.04 3.32
N ALA A 596 -22.58 6.10 3.28
CA ALA A 596 -21.73 4.92 3.33
C ALA A 596 -20.40 5.20 4.04
N VAL A 597 -19.82 4.13 4.57
CA VAL A 597 -18.49 4.14 5.20
C VAL A 597 -17.67 3.01 4.59
N TYR A 598 -16.54 3.34 3.98
CA TYR A 598 -15.57 2.38 3.50
C TYR A 598 -14.46 2.22 4.53
N LEU A 599 -14.14 0.99 4.89
CA LEU A 599 -12.88 0.63 5.54
C LEU A 599 -11.96 0.03 4.48
N ILE A 600 -10.78 0.62 4.31
CA ILE A 600 -9.79 0.14 3.33
C ILE A 600 -8.55 -0.27 4.09
N VAL A 601 -8.17 -1.53 3.95
CA VAL A 601 -7.01 -2.14 4.63
C VAL A 601 -6.03 -2.61 3.56
N GLY A 602 -4.91 -1.91 3.46
CA GLY A 602 -3.79 -2.31 2.62
C GLY A 602 -2.66 -2.92 3.46
N ARG A 603 -1.59 -3.35 2.78
CA ARG A 603 -0.42 -3.97 3.42
C ARG A 603 0.27 -3.07 4.46
N ASN A 604 0.40 -1.77 4.17
CA ASN A 604 1.18 -0.80 4.96
C ASN A 604 0.36 0.42 5.38
N PHE A 605 -0.96 0.35 5.23
CA PHE A 605 -1.86 1.42 5.60
C PHE A 605 -3.24 0.86 5.88
N TYR A 606 -4.03 1.61 6.63
CA TYR A 606 -5.47 1.46 6.57
C TYR A 606 -6.12 2.83 6.65
N GLY A 607 -7.38 2.91 6.25
CA GLY A 607 -8.02 4.19 6.00
C GLY A 607 -9.52 4.09 5.92
N PHE A 608 -10.16 5.25 5.88
CA PHE A 608 -11.60 5.37 5.69
C PHE A 608 -11.93 6.18 4.44
N HIS A 609 -13.07 5.89 3.83
CA HIS A 609 -13.75 6.81 2.93
C HIS A 609 -15.19 6.98 3.41
N ILE A 610 -15.57 8.16 3.87
CA ILE A 610 -16.94 8.45 4.34
C ILE A 610 -17.61 9.40 3.36
N ARG A 611 -18.88 9.12 3.06
CA ARG A 611 -19.71 9.91 2.14
C ARG A 611 -21.11 10.13 2.70
N PHE A 612 -21.73 11.26 2.38
CA PHE A 612 -23.08 11.61 2.83
C PHE A 612 -24.18 11.52 1.75
N ARG A 613 -23.80 11.25 0.49
CA ARG A 613 -24.71 11.10 -0.66
C ARG A 613 -24.16 10.11 -1.68
N ASP A 614 -25.01 9.60 -2.58
CA ASP A 614 -24.77 8.63 -3.66
C ASP A 614 -23.86 9.17 -4.78
N ILE A 615 -23.82 10.50 -4.93
CA ILE A 615 -22.81 11.22 -5.70
C ILE A 615 -22.09 12.10 -4.70
N ALA A 616 -20.79 11.89 -4.50
CA ALA A 616 -20.04 12.63 -3.49
C ALA A 616 -18.64 12.98 -3.94
N ARG A 617 -18.14 14.11 -3.43
CA ARG A 617 -16.82 14.64 -3.71
C ARG A 617 -16.09 14.99 -2.42
N GLY A 618 -14.82 14.59 -2.35
CA GLY A 618 -14.03 14.71 -1.14
C GLY A 618 -12.54 14.65 -1.35
N GLY A 619 -11.80 15.41 -0.54
CA GLY A 619 -10.34 15.32 -0.49
C GLY A 619 -9.86 13.99 0.10
N ILE A 620 -8.77 13.42 -0.41
CA ILE A 620 -8.07 12.29 0.21
C ILE A 620 -6.88 12.83 0.99
N ARG A 621 -6.80 12.57 2.30
CA ARG A 621 -5.70 12.96 3.17
C ARG A 621 -4.78 11.80 3.46
N MET A 622 -3.47 12.00 3.39
CA MET A 622 -2.49 11.02 3.84
C MET A 622 -1.83 11.47 5.14
N ILE A 623 -2.00 10.65 6.18
CA ILE A 623 -1.61 10.96 7.55
C ILE A 623 -0.26 10.29 7.84
N LEU A 624 0.75 11.13 8.04
CA LEU A 624 2.10 10.72 8.42
C LEU A 624 2.29 10.85 9.93
N SER A 625 2.90 9.84 10.55
CA SER A 625 3.16 9.76 11.98
C SER A 625 4.65 9.73 12.27
N ARG A 626 5.17 10.79 12.90
CA ARG A 626 6.61 10.93 13.19
C ARG A 626 7.13 9.98 14.26
N ASN A 627 6.26 9.50 15.15
CA ASN A 627 6.60 8.58 16.24
C ASN A 627 5.38 7.76 16.66
N ARG A 628 5.62 6.77 17.54
CA ARG A 628 4.59 5.83 18.02
C ARG A 628 3.46 6.53 18.78
N GLN A 629 3.74 7.56 19.56
CA GLN A 629 2.72 8.30 20.31
C GLN A 629 1.75 9.01 19.37
N VAL A 630 2.28 9.69 18.36
CA VAL A 630 1.48 10.36 17.31
C VAL A 630 0.68 9.33 16.51
N TYR A 631 1.30 8.20 16.12
CA TYR A 631 0.60 7.12 15.41
C TYR A 631 -0.57 6.57 16.23
N SER A 632 -0.36 6.26 17.52
CA SER A 632 -1.42 5.77 18.40
C SER A 632 -2.59 6.77 18.52
N LYS A 633 -2.28 8.07 18.61
CA LYS A 633 -3.30 9.13 18.65
C LYS A 633 -4.09 9.20 17.34
N ASN A 634 -3.40 9.30 16.20
CA ASN A 634 -4.01 9.37 14.87
C ASN A 634 -4.88 8.14 14.60
N CYS A 635 -4.39 6.96 14.98
CA CYS A 635 -5.11 5.71 14.90
C CYS A 635 -6.41 5.72 15.73
N ALA A 636 -6.35 6.23 16.97
CA ALA A 636 -7.49 6.25 17.89
C ALA A 636 -8.63 7.16 17.44
N THR A 637 -8.32 8.22 16.68
CA THR A 637 -9.28 9.25 16.22
C THR A 637 -9.53 9.22 14.71
N LEU A 638 -9.05 8.20 13.99
CA LEU A 638 -9.05 8.19 12.52
C LEU A 638 -10.46 8.24 11.91
N LEU A 639 -11.40 7.50 12.51
CA LEU A 639 -12.80 7.45 12.05
C LEU A 639 -13.48 8.79 12.31
N GLU A 640 -13.31 9.34 13.51
CA GLU A 640 -13.89 10.60 13.94
C GLU A 640 -13.34 11.78 13.11
N GLU A 641 -12.02 11.80 12.84
CA GLU A 641 -11.41 12.82 11.98
C GLU A 641 -11.96 12.73 10.55
N ASN A 642 -12.01 11.53 9.95
CA ASN A 642 -12.55 11.35 8.61
C ASN A 642 -14.03 11.78 8.52
N TYR A 643 -14.85 11.37 9.50
CA TYR A 643 -16.27 11.71 9.57
C TYR A 643 -16.48 13.23 9.68
N ASN A 644 -15.75 13.91 10.57
CA ASN A 644 -15.88 15.35 10.77
C ASN A 644 -15.46 16.14 9.52
N LEU A 645 -14.40 15.70 8.85
CA LEU A 645 -13.97 16.30 7.59
C LEU A 645 -15.00 16.07 6.47
N ALA A 646 -15.57 14.87 6.36
CA ALA A 646 -16.61 14.54 5.38
C ALA A 646 -17.89 15.34 5.63
N LEU A 647 -18.30 15.52 6.90
CA LEU A 647 -19.48 16.28 7.27
C LEU A 647 -19.29 17.77 6.99
N THR A 648 -18.10 18.31 7.31
CA THR A 648 -17.74 19.70 6.95
C THR A 648 -17.81 19.89 5.43
N GLN A 649 -17.33 18.92 4.66
CA GLN A 649 -17.43 18.94 3.21
C GLN A 649 -18.91 18.87 2.74
N GLN A 650 -19.77 18.11 3.41
CA GLN A 650 -21.21 18.02 3.08
C GLN A 650 -21.92 19.37 3.30
N LEU A 651 -21.57 20.10 4.34
CA LEU A 651 -22.10 21.45 4.60
C LEU A 651 -21.57 22.47 3.58
N LYS A 652 -20.34 22.28 3.10
CA LYS A 652 -19.70 23.13 2.10
C LYS A 652 -20.25 22.90 0.68
N ASN A 653 -20.52 21.66 0.30
CA ASN A 653 -20.91 21.25 -1.06
C ASN A 653 -22.39 21.55 -1.41
N LYS A 654 -23.10 22.36 -0.61
CA LYS A 654 -24.52 22.66 -0.85
C LYS A 654 -24.78 23.33 -2.21
N ASP A 655 -23.78 24.04 -2.75
CA ASP A 655 -23.89 24.77 -4.02
C ASP A 655 -23.61 23.93 -5.27
N ILE A 656 -23.22 22.66 -5.11
CA ILE A 656 -22.78 21.79 -6.19
C ILE A 656 -23.57 20.46 -6.21
N PRO A 657 -23.59 19.73 -7.35
CA PRO A 657 -24.30 18.45 -7.50
C PRO A 657 -23.85 17.38 -6.50
N GLU A 658 -22.56 17.35 -6.17
CA GLU A 658 -21.94 16.33 -5.34
C GLU A 658 -22.19 16.58 -3.85
N GLY A 659 -22.50 15.53 -3.08
CA GLY A 659 -22.43 15.56 -1.63
C GLY A 659 -21.00 15.60 -1.10
N GLY A 660 -20.85 15.72 0.21
CA GLY A 660 -19.56 15.68 0.89
C GLY A 660 -19.06 14.26 1.09
N SER A 661 -17.78 14.06 0.78
CA SER A 661 -17.02 12.90 1.23
C SER A 661 -15.62 13.27 1.73
N LYS A 662 -14.93 12.32 2.33
CA LYS A 662 -13.50 12.43 2.67
C LYS A 662 -12.83 11.07 2.70
N GLY A 663 -11.61 11.01 2.16
CA GLY A 663 -10.71 9.88 2.31
C GLY A 663 -9.60 10.17 3.32
N THR A 664 -9.23 9.20 4.14
CA THR A 664 -8.02 9.24 4.98
C THR A 664 -7.22 7.97 4.79
N ILE A 665 -5.91 8.11 4.66
CA ILE A 665 -4.93 7.02 4.55
C ILE A 665 -3.94 7.19 5.69
N LEU A 666 -3.98 6.31 6.69
CA LEU A 666 -3.01 6.28 7.78
C LEU A 666 -1.92 5.28 7.43
N LEU A 667 -0.71 5.77 7.13
CA LEU A 667 0.46 4.92 6.88
C LEU A 667 0.96 4.31 8.20
N ASP A 668 1.37 3.05 8.14
CA ASP A 668 1.98 2.34 9.27
C ASP A 668 3.32 2.96 9.69
N LEU A 669 3.66 2.82 10.97
CA LEU A 669 4.78 3.52 11.60
C LEU A 669 6.13 3.28 10.89
N ASP A 670 6.31 2.11 10.27
CA ASP A 670 7.53 1.73 9.59
C ASP A 670 7.60 2.22 8.13
N ASP A 671 6.49 2.74 7.59
CA ASP A 671 6.23 3.05 6.17
C ASP A 671 5.88 4.53 5.94
N GLN A 672 6.66 5.46 6.50
CA GLN A 672 6.34 6.90 6.53
C GLN A 672 6.85 7.71 5.30
N HIS A 673 7.43 7.08 4.28
CA HIS A 673 8.05 7.79 3.15
C HIS A 673 7.04 8.09 2.02
N LEU A 674 6.69 9.36 1.88
CA LEU A 674 5.58 9.81 1.01
C LEU A 674 5.72 9.38 -0.46
N GLN A 675 6.91 9.47 -1.05
CA GLN A 675 7.12 9.20 -2.48
C GLN A 675 7.23 7.70 -2.83
N THR A 676 7.40 6.82 -1.84
CA THR A 676 7.50 5.37 -2.04
C THR A 676 6.29 4.66 -1.43
N SER A 677 6.28 4.45 -0.11
CA SER A 677 5.18 3.79 0.60
C SER A 677 3.88 4.58 0.52
N GLY A 678 3.95 5.91 0.57
CA GLY A 678 2.77 6.77 0.39
C GLY A 678 2.16 6.68 -1.01
N ARG A 679 2.98 6.77 -2.06
CA ARG A 679 2.54 6.61 -3.45
C ARG A 679 1.90 5.24 -3.70
N ASP A 680 2.50 4.17 -3.17
CA ASP A 680 1.97 2.80 -3.25
C ASP A 680 0.64 2.66 -2.49
N ALA A 681 0.55 3.21 -1.27
CA ALA A 681 -0.68 3.22 -0.49
C ALA A 681 -1.82 3.97 -1.20
N PHE A 682 -1.52 5.13 -1.80
CA PHE A 682 -2.51 5.88 -2.58
C PHE A 682 -3.02 5.08 -3.78
N ASN A 683 -2.13 4.42 -4.54
CA ASN A 683 -2.53 3.56 -5.66
C ASN A 683 -3.47 2.45 -5.22
N LYS A 684 -3.07 1.71 -4.16
CA LYS A 684 -3.86 0.60 -3.62
C LYS A 684 -5.21 1.05 -3.07
N TYR A 685 -5.25 2.23 -2.44
CA TYR A 685 -6.48 2.85 -1.95
C TYR A 685 -7.45 3.16 -3.11
N ILE A 686 -6.94 3.77 -4.20
CA ILE A 686 -7.76 4.06 -5.39
C ILE A 686 -8.22 2.77 -6.07
N ASP A 687 -7.35 1.77 -6.22
CA ASP A 687 -7.72 0.48 -6.82
C ASP A 687 -8.80 -0.24 -6.02
N ALA A 688 -8.74 -0.19 -4.69
CA ALA A 688 -9.74 -0.82 -3.82
C ALA A 688 -11.10 -0.10 -3.89
N LEU A 689 -11.11 1.23 -4.02
CA LEU A 689 -12.36 1.98 -4.27
C LEU A 689 -12.91 1.69 -5.67
N LEU A 690 -12.04 1.65 -6.68
CA LEU A 690 -12.42 1.29 -8.06
C LEU A 690 -12.99 -0.13 -8.14
N ASP A 691 -12.47 -1.07 -7.36
CA ASP A 691 -13.04 -2.43 -7.27
C ASP A 691 -14.51 -2.38 -6.83
N CYS A 692 -14.85 -1.54 -5.86
CA CYS A 692 -16.24 -1.38 -5.42
C CYS A 692 -17.10 -0.59 -6.40
N MET A 693 -16.54 0.43 -7.08
CA MET A 693 -17.28 1.27 -8.02
C MET A 693 -17.56 0.58 -9.37
N MET A 694 -16.70 -0.36 -9.79
CA MET A 694 -16.83 -1.14 -11.02
C MET A 694 -17.21 -2.59 -10.69
N CYS A 695 -18.25 -2.75 -9.87
CA CYS A 695 -18.57 -4.05 -9.28
C CYS A 695 -18.97 -5.12 -10.33
N GLU A 696 -19.62 -4.71 -11.43
CA GLU A 696 -19.98 -5.63 -12.52
C GLU A 696 -18.74 -6.13 -13.26
N GLU A 697 -17.82 -5.23 -13.63
CA GLU A 697 -16.60 -5.57 -14.37
C GLU A 697 -15.61 -6.36 -13.52
N THR A 698 -15.69 -6.23 -12.20
CA THR A 698 -14.84 -6.93 -11.24
C THR A 698 -15.46 -8.21 -10.69
N GLY A 699 -16.73 -8.48 -11.00
CA GLY A 699 -17.46 -9.65 -10.52
C GLY A 699 -17.74 -9.63 -9.01
N LEU A 700 -17.82 -8.44 -8.40
CA LEU A 700 -18.14 -8.28 -6.98
C LEU A 700 -19.65 -8.43 -6.75
N ALA A 701 -20.03 -9.17 -5.71
CA ALA A 701 -21.41 -9.18 -5.24
C ALA A 701 -21.75 -7.84 -4.56
N SER A 702 -22.76 -7.17 -5.08
CA SER A 702 -23.26 -5.88 -4.59
C SER A 702 -24.63 -6.04 -3.97
N HIS A 703 -24.82 -5.56 -2.74
CA HIS A 703 -26.15 -5.41 -2.12
C HIS A 703 -26.77 -4.03 -2.36
N LEU A 704 -26.18 -3.23 -3.26
CA LEU A 704 -26.63 -1.87 -3.59
C LEU A 704 -27.75 -1.87 -4.63
N SER A 705 -28.64 -0.89 -4.55
CA SER A 705 -29.71 -0.69 -5.53
C SER A 705 -29.28 0.09 -6.77
N ARG A 706 -28.17 0.85 -6.71
CA ARG A 706 -27.66 1.70 -7.78
C ARG A 706 -26.14 1.77 -7.74
N GLU A 707 -25.55 2.14 -8.86
CA GLU A 707 -24.12 2.41 -8.98
C GLU A 707 -23.70 3.66 -8.18
N GLU A 708 -22.49 3.61 -7.63
CA GLU A 708 -21.92 4.70 -6.86
C GLU A 708 -20.97 5.55 -7.70
N ILE A 709 -21.16 6.87 -7.66
CA ILE A 709 -20.24 7.83 -8.30
C ILE A 709 -19.49 8.60 -7.22
N LEU A 710 -18.16 8.52 -7.25
CA LEU A 710 -17.26 9.22 -6.34
C LEU A 710 -16.24 10.05 -7.11
N PHE A 711 -15.96 11.24 -6.60
CA PHE A 711 -14.92 12.12 -7.10
C PHE A 711 -13.95 12.50 -5.98
N PHE A 712 -12.66 12.45 -6.29
CA PHE A 712 -11.59 12.66 -5.32
C PHE A 712 -10.90 14.00 -5.55
N GLY A 713 -10.59 14.70 -4.47
CA GLY A 713 -9.76 15.91 -4.50
C GLY A 713 -8.46 15.71 -3.73
N PRO A 714 -7.50 16.62 -3.89
CA PRO A 714 -6.31 16.63 -3.06
C PRO A 714 -6.62 17.15 -1.66
N ASP A 715 -5.86 16.69 -0.68
CA ASP A 715 -5.73 17.24 0.66
C ASP A 715 -4.25 17.13 1.09
N GLU A 716 -3.98 17.27 2.39
CA GLU A 716 -2.66 17.14 2.96
C GLU A 716 -1.95 15.88 2.47
N ASN A 717 -0.74 16.07 1.92
CA ASN A 717 0.16 15.04 1.38
C ASN A 717 -0.33 14.28 0.14
N THR A 718 -1.42 14.66 -0.55
CA THR A 718 -1.90 13.93 -1.75
C THR A 718 -1.97 14.73 -3.04
N ALA A 719 -1.71 16.04 -3.02
CA ALA A 719 -1.78 16.91 -4.21
C ALA A 719 -0.99 16.38 -5.41
N GLY A 720 0.21 15.85 -5.20
CA GLY A 720 1.06 15.29 -6.26
C GLY A 720 0.59 13.95 -6.85
N PHE A 721 -0.49 13.35 -6.32
CA PHE A 721 -0.97 12.03 -6.74
C PHE A 721 -2.29 12.07 -7.52
N MET A 722 -2.88 13.25 -7.75
CA MET A 722 -4.18 13.34 -8.45
C MET A 722 -4.11 12.85 -9.90
N ASP A 723 -3.03 13.19 -10.62
CA ASP A 723 -2.78 12.67 -11.98
C ASP A 723 -2.64 11.15 -11.98
N LEU A 724 -1.95 10.61 -10.98
CA LEU A 724 -1.75 9.17 -10.82
C LEU A 724 -3.10 8.45 -10.64
N GLY A 725 -4.00 8.99 -9.82
CA GLY A 725 -5.35 8.44 -9.65
C GLY A 725 -6.16 8.41 -10.94
N ALA A 726 -6.12 9.48 -11.74
CA ALA A 726 -6.82 9.53 -13.04
C ALA A 726 -6.24 8.53 -14.05
N TYR A 727 -4.91 8.48 -14.20
CA TYR A 727 -4.27 7.48 -15.08
C TYR A 727 -4.54 6.05 -14.62
N ARG A 728 -4.62 5.83 -13.31
CA ARG A 728 -4.96 4.51 -12.77
C ARG A 728 -6.36 4.09 -13.16
N ALA A 729 -7.33 4.98 -13.02
CA ALA A 729 -8.70 4.76 -13.46
C ALA A 729 -8.79 4.49 -14.98
N LYS A 730 -8.00 5.21 -15.79
CA LYS A 730 -7.89 4.96 -17.24
C LYS A 730 -7.38 3.56 -17.53
N ALA A 731 -6.31 3.14 -16.86
CA ALA A 731 -5.71 1.81 -17.04
C ALA A 731 -6.66 0.69 -16.63
N ARG A 732 -7.53 0.95 -15.65
CA ARG A 732 -8.56 0.02 -15.17
C ARG A 732 -9.84 0.04 -16.02
N GLY A 733 -9.94 0.91 -17.01
CA GLY A 733 -11.11 1.00 -17.90
C GLY A 733 -12.30 1.78 -17.34
N TYR A 734 -12.13 2.55 -16.26
CA TYR A 734 -13.23 3.32 -15.67
C TYR A 734 -13.72 4.40 -16.67
N PRO A 735 -15.02 4.42 -17.04
CA PRO A 735 -15.54 5.33 -18.08
C PRO A 735 -15.25 6.80 -17.81
N TYR A 736 -15.37 7.22 -16.53
CA TYR A 736 -15.23 8.60 -16.10
C TYR A 736 -13.84 8.92 -15.53
N TRP A 737 -12.78 8.26 -16.03
CA TRP A 737 -11.43 8.35 -15.47
C TRP A 737 -10.85 9.77 -15.37
N LYS A 738 -11.15 10.66 -16.32
CA LYS A 738 -10.71 12.08 -16.26
C LYS A 738 -11.39 12.84 -15.12
N ALA A 739 -12.63 12.49 -14.82
CA ALA A 739 -13.43 13.14 -13.77
C ALA A 739 -13.13 12.58 -12.38
N LEU A 740 -12.60 11.35 -12.27
CA LEU A 740 -12.40 10.65 -10.99
C LEU A 740 -11.62 11.49 -9.97
N THR A 741 -10.54 12.14 -10.37
CA THR A 741 -9.75 13.04 -9.50
C THR A 741 -9.89 14.48 -9.97
N THR A 742 -9.76 15.44 -9.06
CA THR A 742 -9.81 16.90 -9.31
C THR A 742 -8.52 17.56 -8.83
N GLY A 743 -8.24 18.80 -9.25
CA GLY A 743 -6.97 19.45 -8.92
C GLY A 743 -5.78 18.77 -9.62
N LYS A 744 -6.05 18.21 -10.81
CA LYS A 744 -5.07 17.57 -11.68
C LYS A 744 -4.16 18.61 -12.34
N SER A 745 -3.08 18.15 -12.95
CA SER A 745 -2.29 19.02 -13.81
C SER A 745 -3.10 19.50 -15.02
N THR A 746 -2.69 20.63 -15.59
CA THR A 746 -3.26 21.18 -16.83
C THR A 746 -3.12 20.22 -18.02
N LYS A 747 -2.20 19.25 -17.96
CA LYS A 747 -2.06 18.18 -18.97
C LYS A 747 -3.27 17.25 -19.04
N LEU A 748 -3.98 17.07 -17.93
CA LEU A 748 -5.22 16.30 -17.84
C LEU A 748 -6.47 17.19 -17.82
N GLY A 749 -6.29 18.49 -18.00
CA GLY A 749 -7.34 19.50 -17.95
C GLY A 749 -7.83 19.87 -16.57
N GLY A 750 -6.98 19.69 -15.55
CA GLY A 750 -7.24 20.28 -14.25
C GLY A 750 -7.09 21.81 -14.29
N VAL A 751 -7.89 22.50 -13.47
CA VAL A 751 -7.90 23.96 -13.40
C VAL A 751 -7.08 24.44 -12.19
N PRO A 752 -5.91 25.09 -12.37
CA PRO A 752 -5.07 25.51 -11.25
C PRO A 752 -5.76 26.56 -10.39
N HIS A 753 -6.18 26.16 -9.19
CA HIS A 753 -6.85 27.07 -8.26
C HIS A 753 -5.96 28.27 -7.89
N ASP A 754 -4.66 28.02 -7.73
CA ASP A 754 -3.70 29.02 -7.31
C ASP A 754 -3.42 30.09 -8.36
N LYS A 755 -3.40 29.70 -9.64
CA LYS A 755 -3.15 30.63 -10.76
C LYS A 755 -4.31 31.60 -10.96
N TYR A 756 -5.53 31.12 -10.80
CA TYR A 756 -6.76 31.88 -11.05
C TYR A 756 -7.40 32.44 -9.77
N GLY A 757 -6.83 32.14 -8.60
CA GLY A 757 -7.35 32.58 -7.31
C GLY A 757 -8.79 32.11 -7.05
N MET A 758 -9.12 30.87 -7.41
CA MET A 758 -10.52 30.40 -7.42
C MET A 758 -11.20 30.57 -6.06
N THR A 759 -10.53 30.17 -4.97
CA THR A 759 -11.06 30.33 -3.61
C THR A 759 -11.09 31.80 -3.17
N THR A 760 -10.05 32.56 -3.50
CA THR A 760 -9.95 33.98 -3.14
C THR A 760 -11.03 34.83 -3.80
N ASN A 761 -11.41 34.53 -5.04
CA ASN A 761 -12.52 35.22 -5.72
C ASN A 761 -13.84 35.10 -4.95
N SER A 762 -14.09 33.97 -4.29
CA SER A 762 -15.27 33.78 -3.43
C SER A 762 -15.16 34.63 -2.15
N ILE A 763 -14.01 34.59 -1.48
CA ILE A 763 -13.76 35.36 -0.25
C ILE A 763 -13.89 36.86 -0.50
N HIS A 764 -13.27 37.32 -1.58
CA HIS A 764 -13.24 38.73 -1.93
C HIS A 764 -14.62 39.23 -2.39
N GLU A 765 -15.42 38.40 -3.07
CA GLU A 765 -16.81 38.76 -3.38
C GLU A 765 -17.63 38.99 -2.09
N TYR A 766 -17.43 38.18 -1.04
CA TYR A 766 -18.05 38.43 0.26
C TYR A 766 -17.62 39.76 0.88
N VAL A 767 -16.34 40.15 0.73
CA VAL A 767 -15.85 41.46 1.16
C VAL A 767 -16.56 42.57 0.37
N LEU A 768 -16.62 42.47 -0.96
CA LEU A 768 -17.27 43.47 -1.81
C LEU A 768 -18.75 43.63 -1.48
N GLN A 769 -19.49 42.52 -1.32
CA GLN A 769 -20.92 42.58 -0.96
C GLN A 769 -21.15 43.14 0.46
N LEU A 770 -20.26 42.85 1.41
CA LEU A 770 -20.31 43.44 2.75
C LEU A 770 -20.11 44.95 2.71
N LEU A 771 -19.12 45.41 1.96
CA LEU A 771 -18.82 46.83 1.83
C LEU A 771 -19.92 47.58 1.06
N ASP A 772 -20.47 46.97 0.01
CA ASP A 772 -21.61 47.51 -0.75
C ASP A 772 -22.87 47.63 0.12
N ALA A 773 -23.19 46.61 0.92
CA ALA A 773 -24.32 46.64 1.85
C ALA A 773 -24.21 47.73 2.93
N LEU A 774 -22.98 48.20 3.21
CA LEU A 774 -22.69 49.26 4.18
C LEU A 774 -22.36 50.61 3.53
N ASP A 775 -22.43 50.72 2.19
CA ASP A 775 -22.06 51.91 1.41
C ASP A 775 -20.62 52.40 1.67
N ILE A 776 -19.68 51.46 1.81
CA ILE A 776 -18.25 51.72 2.06
C ILE A 776 -17.44 51.40 0.80
N GLN A 777 -16.54 52.30 0.41
CA GLN A 777 -15.61 52.06 -0.70
C GLN A 777 -14.42 51.23 -0.23
N GLU A 778 -14.09 50.15 -0.96
CA GLU A 778 -13.00 49.23 -0.63
C GLU A 778 -11.66 49.93 -0.38
N SER A 779 -11.29 50.91 -1.22
CA SER A 779 -10.03 51.64 -1.11
C SER A 779 -9.91 52.53 0.13
N SER A 780 -11.00 52.73 0.88
CA SER A 780 -11.00 53.50 2.13
C SER A 780 -10.79 52.65 3.38
N VAL A 781 -10.80 51.33 3.24
CA VAL A 781 -10.79 50.37 4.35
C VAL A 781 -9.35 49.96 4.66
N THR A 782 -9.00 49.96 5.96
CA THR A 782 -7.74 49.36 6.42
C THR A 782 -7.90 47.85 6.59
N LYS A 783 -6.93 47.07 6.11
CA LYS A 783 -6.95 45.60 6.19
C LYS A 783 -5.76 45.04 6.95
N VAL A 784 -6.04 44.05 7.80
CA VAL A 784 -5.05 43.10 8.31
C VAL A 784 -5.34 41.73 7.71
N MET A 785 -4.29 41.00 7.36
CA MET A 785 -4.43 39.61 6.91
C MET A 785 -3.36 38.70 7.53
N THR A 786 -3.74 37.45 7.73
CA THR A 786 -2.79 36.37 8.05
C THR A 786 -2.63 35.47 6.84
N GLY A 787 -1.47 34.82 6.70
CA GLY A 787 -1.10 34.13 5.46
C GLY A 787 -0.51 35.11 4.45
N GLY A 788 0.74 34.91 4.10
CA GLY A 788 1.55 35.89 3.39
C GLY A 788 1.39 35.85 1.86
N PRO A 789 2.17 36.71 1.17
CA PRO A 789 2.29 36.71 -0.29
C PRO A 789 2.90 35.42 -0.87
N ASP A 790 3.44 34.54 -0.02
CA ASP A 790 3.87 33.19 -0.39
C ASP A 790 2.70 32.18 -0.48
N GLY A 791 1.62 32.40 0.28
CA GLY A 791 0.46 31.52 0.33
C GLY A 791 -0.51 31.70 -0.84
N ASP A 792 -1.29 30.66 -1.15
CA ASP A 792 -2.33 30.70 -2.21
C ASP A 792 -3.37 31.79 -1.99
N LEU A 793 -4.08 31.72 -0.87
CA LEU A 793 -5.11 32.68 -0.52
C LEU A 793 -4.54 34.09 -0.38
N GLY A 794 -3.40 34.21 0.32
CA GLY A 794 -2.80 35.49 0.66
C GLY A 794 -2.28 36.26 -0.56
N SER A 795 -1.50 35.61 -1.42
CA SER A 795 -1.02 36.23 -2.67
C SER A 795 -2.16 36.68 -3.57
N ASN A 796 -3.17 35.83 -3.79
CA ASN A 796 -4.29 36.14 -4.65
C ASN A 796 -5.14 37.28 -4.07
N GLU A 797 -5.31 37.33 -2.75
CA GLU A 797 -6.03 38.42 -2.07
C GLU A 797 -5.30 39.76 -2.26
N ILE A 798 -3.97 39.76 -2.18
CA ILE A 798 -3.13 40.94 -2.48
C ILE A 798 -3.24 41.36 -3.95
N LEU A 799 -3.43 40.43 -4.88
CA LEU A 799 -3.50 40.76 -6.31
C LEU A 799 -4.85 41.31 -6.75
N ILE A 800 -5.95 40.89 -6.12
CA ILE A 800 -7.31 41.27 -6.54
C ILE A 800 -7.88 42.45 -5.75
N SER A 801 -7.47 42.63 -4.50
CA SER A 801 -8.06 43.65 -3.64
C SER A 801 -7.55 45.06 -3.95
N LYS A 802 -8.23 46.08 -3.42
CA LYS A 802 -7.91 47.51 -3.54
C LYS A 802 -7.89 48.22 -2.19
N ASP A 803 -8.05 47.49 -1.09
CA ASP A 803 -7.94 47.99 0.28
C ASP A 803 -6.54 48.51 0.64
N ASN A 804 -6.47 49.24 1.76
CA ASN A 804 -5.20 49.63 2.36
C ASN A 804 -4.71 48.56 3.35
N THR A 805 -3.90 47.61 2.87
CA THR A 805 -3.32 46.56 3.71
C THR A 805 -2.23 47.15 4.61
N ILE A 806 -2.45 47.18 5.93
CA ILE A 806 -1.53 47.78 6.92
C ILE A 806 -0.69 46.73 7.65
N ALA A 807 -1.12 45.47 7.67
CA ALA A 807 -0.35 44.41 8.32
C ALA A 807 -0.54 43.04 7.67
N ILE A 808 0.55 42.29 7.58
CA ILE A 808 0.59 40.90 7.13
C ILE A 808 1.40 40.07 8.12
N CYS A 809 0.83 38.96 8.57
CA CYS A 809 1.53 37.97 9.39
C CYS A 809 1.55 36.62 8.65
N ASP A 810 2.75 36.10 8.37
CA ASP A 810 2.95 34.83 7.68
C ASP A 810 3.93 33.91 8.44
N GLY A 811 4.33 32.79 7.83
CA GLY A 811 5.25 31.84 8.47
C GLY A 811 6.62 32.44 8.79
N SER A 812 7.07 33.43 8.01
CA SER A 812 8.38 34.06 8.07
C SER A 812 8.46 35.26 9.01
N GLY A 813 7.35 35.90 9.35
CA GLY A 813 7.37 37.08 10.20
C GLY A 813 6.09 37.92 10.22
N VAL A 814 6.23 39.12 10.77
CA VAL A 814 5.19 40.14 10.89
C VAL A 814 5.68 41.43 10.22
N LEU A 815 4.89 41.92 9.29
CA LEU A 815 5.08 43.16 8.57
C LEU A 815 3.94 44.12 8.94
N TYR A 816 4.25 45.33 9.38
CA TYR A 816 3.27 46.32 9.82
C TYR A 816 3.68 47.74 9.40
N ASP A 817 2.73 48.48 8.82
CA ASP A 817 2.85 49.88 8.47
C ASP A 817 1.48 50.57 8.63
N PRO A 818 1.32 51.52 9.58
CA PRO A 818 0.04 52.18 9.82
C PRO A 818 -0.40 53.10 8.67
N GLU A 819 0.50 53.53 7.80
CA GLU A 819 0.16 54.35 6.62
C GLU A 819 -0.28 53.49 5.43
N GLY A 820 -0.05 52.18 5.50
CA GLY A 820 -0.29 51.23 4.42
C GLY A 820 1.00 50.67 3.86
N LEU A 821 1.03 49.36 3.64
CA LEU A 821 2.16 48.69 3.01
C LEU A 821 2.24 49.03 1.53
N ASN A 822 3.46 49.19 1.02
CA ASN A 822 3.69 49.54 -0.38
C ASN A 822 3.09 48.49 -1.34
N ARG A 823 2.08 48.88 -2.13
CA ARG A 823 1.30 47.95 -2.96
C ARG A 823 2.10 47.33 -4.11
N ASP A 824 3.02 48.09 -4.71
CA ASP A 824 3.87 47.58 -5.79
C ASP A 824 4.82 46.49 -5.27
N GLU A 825 5.40 46.71 -4.09
CA GLU A 825 6.26 45.72 -3.44
C GLU A 825 5.48 44.48 -2.99
N LEU A 826 4.30 44.65 -2.40
CA LEU A 826 3.42 43.51 -2.09
C LEU A 826 3.03 42.72 -3.35
N THR A 827 2.77 43.41 -4.47
CA THR A 827 2.45 42.76 -5.75
C THR A 827 3.64 41.97 -6.28
N ARG A 828 4.88 42.48 -6.13
CA ARG A 828 6.09 41.74 -6.46
C ARG A 828 6.20 40.47 -5.63
N LEU A 829 6.09 40.58 -4.31
CA LEU A 829 6.16 39.42 -3.40
C LEU A 829 5.08 38.37 -3.75
N ALA A 830 3.84 38.82 -4.02
CA ALA A 830 2.72 37.95 -4.33
C ALA A 830 2.87 37.22 -5.68
N ARG A 831 3.42 37.89 -6.71
CA ARG A 831 3.69 37.26 -8.03
C ARG A 831 4.86 36.29 -7.97
N GLU A 832 5.89 36.62 -7.20
CA GLU A 832 7.08 35.77 -7.00
C GLU A 832 6.86 34.66 -5.96
N ARG A 833 5.73 34.68 -5.24
CA ARG A 833 5.37 33.72 -4.17
C ARG A 833 6.44 33.62 -3.09
N ILE A 834 6.91 34.77 -2.63
CA ILE A 834 7.94 34.88 -1.57
C ILE A 834 7.36 35.55 -0.33
N PRO A 835 7.79 35.13 0.88
CA PRO A 835 7.18 35.58 2.13
C PRO A 835 7.63 36.99 2.53
N VAL A 836 6.94 37.60 3.51
CA VAL A 836 7.16 39.01 3.91
C VAL A 836 8.56 39.28 4.46
N SER A 837 9.33 38.28 4.88
CA SER A 837 10.74 38.46 5.23
C SER A 837 11.59 39.03 4.09
N ASN A 838 11.14 38.93 2.84
CA ASN A 838 11.79 39.48 1.65
C ASN A 838 11.28 40.88 1.27
N PHE A 839 10.44 41.51 2.09
CA PHE A 839 9.94 42.86 1.84
C PHE A 839 11.08 43.88 1.94
N ASP A 840 11.21 44.74 0.93
CA ASP A 840 12.19 45.83 0.94
C ASP A 840 11.89 46.84 2.06
N ARG A 841 12.72 46.81 3.11
CA ARG A 841 12.60 47.71 4.27
C ARG A 841 12.64 49.20 3.91
N SER A 842 13.23 49.58 2.77
CA SER A 842 13.24 50.98 2.30
C SER A 842 11.86 51.46 1.83
N LYS A 843 10.92 50.55 1.61
CA LYS A 843 9.54 50.82 1.20
C LYS A 843 8.56 50.95 2.36
N LEU A 844 9.01 50.74 3.60
CA LEU A 844 8.24 51.10 4.79
C LEU A 844 8.13 52.62 4.88
N SER A 845 6.98 53.12 5.33
CA SER A 845 6.78 54.53 5.61
C SER A 845 7.79 55.04 6.66
N ALA A 846 8.04 56.34 6.66
CA ALA A 846 8.90 56.98 7.66
C ALA A 846 8.28 57.02 9.07
N ASN A 847 7.13 56.37 9.27
CA ASN A 847 6.43 56.33 10.52
C ASN A 847 7.22 55.49 11.54
N PRO A 848 7.50 56.01 12.75
CA PRO A 848 8.29 55.28 13.76
C PRO A 848 7.61 54.01 14.28
N LYS A 849 6.31 53.81 13.97
CA LYS A 849 5.57 52.59 14.32
C LYS A 849 5.66 51.49 13.25
N SER A 850 6.22 51.76 12.07
CA SER A 850 6.37 50.78 10.99
C SER A 850 7.51 49.80 11.28
N PHE A 851 7.30 48.51 11.03
CA PHE A 851 8.34 47.50 11.24
C PHE A 851 8.16 46.25 10.38
N LEU A 852 9.29 45.56 10.17
CA LEU A 852 9.36 44.18 9.71
C LEU A 852 10.15 43.39 10.74
N VAL A 853 9.50 42.41 11.37
CA VAL A 853 10.12 41.44 12.28
C VAL A 853 10.04 40.06 11.65
N THR A 854 11.20 39.45 11.44
CA THR A 854 11.34 38.10 10.88
C THR A 854 11.53 37.09 12.00
N VAL A 855 11.25 35.81 11.74
CA VAL A 855 11.44 34.72 12.71
C VAL A 855 12.90 34.54 13.14
N ASP A 856 13.85 35.00 12.31
CA ASP A 856 15.28 34.91 12.56
C ASP A 856 15.79 36.03 13.50
N ASP A 857 14.96 37.05 13.77
CA ASP A 857 15.32 38.14 14.66
C ASP A 857 15.31 37.69 16.14
N ALA A 858 16.34 38.10 16.89
CA ALA A 858 16.48 37.85 18.33
C ALA A 858 16.42 39.17 19.11
N ASP A 859 15.95 39.12 20.36
CA ASP A 859 15.81 40.27 21.27
C ASP A 859 15.08 41.46 20.61
N VAL A 860 13.87 41.18 20.13
CA VAL A 860 13.04 42.13 19.39
C VAL A 860 12.32 43.07 20.34
N THR A 861 12.49 44.38 20.16
CA THR A 861 11.69 45.42 20.83
C THR A 861 10.79 46.10 19.82
N LEU A 862 9.47 45.99 20.00
CA LEU A 862 8.49 46.64 19.13
C LEU A 862 8.42 48.16 19.42
N PRO A 863 7.92 48.99 18.49
CA PRO A 863 7.86 50.45 18.66
C PRO A 863 7.10 50.96 19.89
N ASN A 864 6.24 50.14 20.49
CA ASN A 864 5.53 50.44 21.74
C ASN A 864 6.32 50.10 23.01
N GLY A 865 7.56 49.62 22.88
CA GLY A 865 8.45 49.23 23.97
C GLY A 865 8.25 47.81 24.49
N GLN A 866 7.35 47.00 23.91
CA GLN A 866 7.21 45.59 24.25
C GLN A 866 8.42 44.79 23.75
N HIS A 867 9.01 44.00 24.65
CA HIS A 867 10.20 43.19 24.39
C HIS A 867 9.86 41.70 24.26
N PHE A 868 10.40 41.05 23.23
CA PHE A 868 10.25 39.63 22.93
C PHE A 868 11.62 38.99 22.74
N LYS A 869 11.79 37.73 23.15
CA LYS A 869 13.09 37.06 23.03
C LYS A 869 13.43 36.72 21.59
N THR A 870 12.41 36.43 20.78
CA THR A 870 12.56 36.02 19.38
C THR A 870 11.43 36.58 18.53
N GLY A 871 11.68 36.78 17.23
CA GLY A 871 10.64 37.13 16.26
C GLY A 871 9.56 36.05 16.11
N VAL A 872 9.88 34.78 16.43
CA VAL A 872 8.90 33.69 16.51
C VAL A 872 7.82 33.97 17.57
N GLU A 873 8.20 34.53 18.73
CA GLU A 873 7.25 34.93 19.76
C GLU A 873 6.34 36.06 19.27
N VAL A 874 6.90 37.06 18.58
CA VAL A 874 6.12 38.17 17.98
C VAL A 874 5.09 37.63 16.98
N ARG A 875 5.51 36.78 16.04
CA ARG A 875 4.62 36.15 15.06
C ARG A 875 3.51 35.34 15.72
N ASN A 876 3.85 34.50 16.69
CA ASN A 876 2.88 33.61 17.36
C ASN A 876 1.87 34.37 18.24
N THR A 877 2.23 35.56 18.73
CA THR A 877 1.38 36.39 19.59
C THR A 877 0.74 37.56 18.85
N PHE A 878 0.96 37.68 17.54
CA PHE A 878 0.55 38.84 16.73
C PHE A 878 -0.92 39.20 16.88
N THR A 879 -1.82 38.20 16.91
CA THR A 879 -3.27 38.40 17.08
C THR A 879 -3.63 39.12 18.38
N SER A 880 -2.81 38.96 19.43
CA SER A 880 -3.01 39.58 20.73
C SER A 880 -2.41 40.99 20.81
N LEU A 881 -1.48 41.34 19.91
CA LEU A 881 -0.83 42.65 19.88
C LEU A 881 -1.80 43.76 19.45
N GLU A 882 -1.48 45.01 19.81
CA GLU A 882 -2.26 46.19 19.42
C GLU A 882 -2.18 46.47 17.90
N TYR A 883 -1.10 46.03 17.26
CA TYR A 883 -0.84 46.19 15.82
C TYR A 883 -1.77 45.34 14.94
N CYS A 884 -2.40 44.32 15.51
CA CYS A 884 -3.40 43.50 14.83
C CYS A 884 -4.79 44.13 15.00
N SER A 885 -4.99 45.34 14.45
CA SER A 885 -6.25 46.08 14.48
C SER A 885 -6.43 46.87 13.19
N ALA A 886 -7.61 46.76 12.57
CA ALA A 886 -7.99 47.42 11.32
C ALA A 886 -9.52 47.42 11.16
N ASP A 887 -10.04 48.01 10.10
CA ASP A 887 -11.47 47.91 9.79
C ASP A 887 -11.85 46.48 9.37
N LEU A 888 -11.04 45.87 8.50
CA LEU A 888 -11.25 44.54 7.91
C LEU A 888 -10.16 43.55 8.32
N PHE A 889 -10.57 42.34 8.69
CA PHE A 889 -9.68 41.20 8.87
C PHE A 889 -10.02 40.07 7.91
N VAL A 890 -9.06 39.67 7.08
CA VAL A 890 -9.19 38.53 6.16
C VAL A 890 -8.12 37.50 6.51
N PRO A 891 -8.42 36.49 7.35
CA PRO A 891 -7.46 35.44 7.64
C PRO A 891 -7.35 34.50 6.42
N CYS A 892 -6.25 34.61 5.67
CA CYS A 892 -5.90 33.77 4.53
C CYS A 892 -4.94 32.62 4.89
N GLY A 893 -4.53 32.53 6.15
CA GLY A 893 -3.66 31.49 6.69
C GLY A 893 -3.68 31.49 8.21
N GLY A 894 -3.21 30.41 8.82
CA GLY A 894 -3.20 30.25 10.28
C GLY A 894 -3.47 28.80 10.69
N ARG A 895 -3.31 28.51 11.98
CA ARG A 895 -3.65 27.18 12.52
C ARG A 895 -5.16 27.10 12.77
N PRO A 896 -5.79 25.92 12.63
CA PRO A 896 -7.16 25.75 13.10
C PRO A 896 -7.29 26.18 14.56
N ALA A 897 -8.41 26.83 14.89
CA ALA A 897 -8.71 27.40 16.21
C ALA A 897 -7.64 28.38 16.73
N THR A 898 -7.00 29.15 15.84
CA THR A 898 -6.12 30.28 16.21
C THR A 898 -6.81 31.22 17.18
N VAL A 899 -8.09 31.54 16.91
CA VAL A 899 -8.95 32.26 17.85
C VAL A 899 -10.01 31.32 18.38
N ASN A 900 -10.02 31.13 19.69
CA ASN A 900 -10.90 30.25 20.42
C ASN A 900 -11.43 30.93 21.69
N MET A 901 -12.30 30.26 22.43
CA MET A 901 -12.93 30.85 23.63
C MET A 901 -11.90 31.29 24.70
N GLY A 902 -10.73 30.65 24.73
CA GLY A 902 -9.67 30.98 25.69
C GLY A 902 -8.92 32.28 25.38
N ASN A 903 -8.91 32.75 24.12
CA ASN A 903 -8.19 33.95 23.69
C ASN A 903 -9.03 34.95 22.89
N VAL A 904 -10.34 34.73 22.68
CA VAL A 904 -11.20 35.65 21.93
C VAL A 904 -11.22 37.07 22.53
N GLN A 905 -10.96 37.21 23.84
CA GLN A 905 -10.85 38.51 24.51
C GLN A 905 -9.68 39.36 23.98
N ASP A 906 -8.66 38.73 23.39
CA ASP A 906 -7.53 39.42 22.77
C ASP A 906 -7.92 40.13 21.47
N MET A 907 -9.10 39.82 20.91
CA MET A 907 -9.68 40.50 19.74
C MET A 907 -10.36 41.83 20.10
N PHE A 908 -10.31 42.23 21.38
CA PHE A 908 -10.86 43.48 21.88
C PHE A 908 -9.73 44.38 22.38
N HIS A 909 -9.90 45.69 22.24
CA HIS A 909 -8.98 46.65 22.84
C HIS A 909 -9.05 46.57 24.37
N PRO A 910 -7.91 46.41 25.07
CA PRO A 910 -7.90 46.25 26.53
C PRO A 910 -8.57 47.41 27.29
N SER A 911 -8.40 48.63 26.77
CA SER A 911 -8.87 49.88 27.39
C SER A 911 -10.32 50.22 27.07
N THR A 912 -10.74 50.10 25.80
CA THR A 912 -12.08 50.52 25.36
C THR A 912 -13.09 49.38 25.36
N LYS A 913 -12.63 48.12 25.44
CA LYS A 913 -13.44 46.91 25.26
C LYS A 913 -14.18 46.84 23.91
N GLN A 914 -13.84 47.71 22.97
CA GLN A 914 -14.35 47.66 21.60
C GLN A 914 -13.59 46.60 20.79
N PRO A 915 -14.24 45.93 19.82
CA PRO A 915 -13.57 44.96 18.96
C PRO A 915 -12.48 45.65 18.12
N LYS A 916 -11.36 44.95 17.90
CA LYS A 916 -10.22 45.43 17.09
C LYS A 916 -10.54 45.50 15.59
N PHE A 917 -11.64 44.87 15.16
CA PHE A 917 -12.11 44.77 13.78
C PHE A 917 -13.62 44.99 13.71
N LYS A 918 -14.07 45.64 12.63
CA LYS A 918 -15.51 45.80 12.34
C LYS A 918 -16.02 44.68 11.43
N PHE A 919 -15.16 44.20 10.54
CA PHE A 919 -15.48 43.23 9.51
C PHE A 919 -14.50 42.06 9.54
N ILE A 920 -15.03 40.83 9.49
CA ILE A 920 -14.21 39.61 9.43
C ILE A 920 -14.79 38.70 8.35
N VAL A 921 -13.98 38.37 7.34
CA VAL A 921 -14.35 37.41 6.28
C VAL A 921 -13.31 36.29 6.28
N GLU A 922 -13.66 35.12 6.79
CA GLU A 922 -12.69 34.04 6.96
C GLU A 922 -12.30 33.40 5.62
N GLY A 923 -11.02 33.36 5.27
CA GLY A 923 -10.52 32.59 4.13
C GLY A 923 -10.00 31.21 4.52
N ALA A 924 -9.21 31.16 5.59
CA ALA A 924 -8.61 29.95 6.13
C ALA A 924 -9.66 29.06 6.80
N ASN A 925 -9.51 27.74 6.64
CA ASN A 925 -10.40 26.78 7.28
C ASN A 925 -10.24 26.83 8.81
N LEU A 926 -11.37 26.98 9.51
CA LEU A 926 -11.51 26.89 10.97
C LEU A 926 -10.59 27.85 11.75
N PHE A 927 -10.34 29.07 11.26
CA PHE A 927 -9.50 30.03 11.98
C PHE A 927 -10.11 30.43 13.34
N PHE A 928 -11.40 30.74 13.37
CA PHE A 928 -12.19 30.93 14.59
C PHE A 928 -12.91 29.63 15.01
N THR A 929 -13.10 29.41 16.32
CA THR A 929 -14.09 28.43 16.82
C THR A 929 -15.50 29.01 16.75
N ASP A 930 -16.53 28.16 16.65
CA ASP A 930 -17.93 28.64 16.56
C ASP A 930 -18.34 29.54 17.74
N ASP A 931 -17.88 29.22 18.95
CA ASP A 931 -18.15 30.05 20.14
C ASP A 931 -17.43 31.40 20.07
N ALA A 932 -16.19 31.43 19.57
CA ALA A 932 -15.46 32.70 19.38
C ALA A 932 -16.15 33.57 18.32
N ARG A 933 -16.70 32.97 17.25
CA ARG A 933 -17.46 33.71 16.24
C ARG A 933 -18.71 34.37 16.83
N ARG A 934 -19.45 33.66 17.69
CA ARG A 934 -20.64 34.21 18.37
C ARG A 934 -20.29 35.41 19.23
N VAL A 935 -19.24 35.32 20.05
CA VAL A 935 -18.77 36.44 20.88
C VAL A 935 -18.42 37.66 20.03
N MET A 936 -17.82 37.48 18.86
CA MET A 936 -17.51 38.58 17.94
C MET A 936 -18.77 39.18 17.30
N GLU A 937 -19.72 38.35 16.85
CA GLU A 937 -21.00 38.83 16.30
C GLU A 937 -21.83 39.58 17.35
N ASP A 938 -21.92 39.07 18.58
CA ASP A 938 -22.64 39.70 19.69
C ASP A 938 -22.01 41.05 20.08
N ALA A 939 -20.72 41.24 19.81
CA ALA A 939 -20.01 42.52 19.95
C ALA A 939 -20.23 43.49 18.78
N GLY A 940 -21.05 43.14 17.79
CA GLY A 940 -21.38 43.97 16.63
C GLY A 940 -20.42 43.83 15.44
N VAL A 941 -19.56 42.80 15.42
CA VAL A 941 -18.66 42.54 14.29
C VAL A 941 -19.41 41.79 13.18
N HIS A 942 -19.33 42.26 11.94
CA HIS A 942 -19.86 41.49 10.82
C HIS A 942 -18.88 40.38 10.45
N LEU A 943 -19.17 39.17 10.90
CA LEU A 943 -18.34 37.98 10.67
C LEU A 943 -19.01 37.01 9.69
N PHE A 944 -18.27 36.59 8.66
CA PHE A 944 -18.67 35.51 7.74
C PHE A 944 -17.73 34.30 7.87
N LYS A 945 -18.35 33.14 8.10
CA LYS A 945 -17.65 31.88 8.35
C LYS A 945 -17.08 31.27 7.07
N ASP A 946 -15.90 30.68 7.21
CA ASP A 946 -15.11 29.97 6.19
C ASP A 946 -15.94 29.02 5.30
N SER A 947 -16.80 28.20 5.90
CA SER A 947 -17.66 27.24 5.19
C SER A 947 -18.62 27.86 4.17
N SER A 948 -18.81 29.19 4.19
CA SER A 948 -19.57 29.97 3.19
C SER A 948 -18.61 30.67 2.23
N THR A 949 -17.64 31.39 2.77
CA THR A 949 -16.75 32.31 2.04
C THR A 949 -15.70 31.60 1.17
N ASN A 950 -15.18 30.43 1.58
CA ASN A 950 -14.04 29.78 0.92
C ASN A 950 -14.42 28.66 -0.07
N LYS A 951 -15.59 28.77 -0.71
CA LYS A 951 -16.15 27.73 -1.59
C LYS A 951 -15.62 27.71 -3.01
N GLY A 952 -14.97 28.78 -3.48
CA GLY A 952 -14.57 28.91 -4.87
C GLY A 952 -13.76 27.72 -5.42
N GLY A 953 -12.82 27.17 -4.65
CA GLY A 953 -12.09 25.97 -5.06
C GLY A 953 -12.96 24.71 -5.21
N VAL A 954 -14.02 24.56 -4.41
CA VAL A 954 -14.95 23.42 -4.51
C VAL A 954 -15.82 23.56 -5.76
N THR A 955 -16.34 24.77 -6.02
CA THR A 955 -17.11 25.08 -7.23
C THR A 955 -16.28 24.85 -8.49
N SER A 956 -15.02 25.31 -8.50
CA SER A 956 -14.09 25.09 -9.62
C SER A 956 -13.86 23.60 -9.87
N SER A 957 -13.63 22.81 -8.81
CA SER A 957 -13.46 21.35 -8.94
C SER A 957 -14.72 20.65 -9.47
N SER A 958 -15.93 21.08 -9.08
CA SER A 958 -17.18 20.50 -9.60
C SER A 958 -17.38 20.82 -11.08
N LEU A 959 -17.03 22.03 -11.51
CA LEU A 959 -17.07 22.42 -12.93
C LEU A 959 -15.96 21.74 -13.75
N GLU A 960 -14.82 21.41 -13.15
CA GLU A 960 -13.79 20.54 -13.74
C GLU A 960 -14.35 19.12 -13.97
N VAL A 961 -15.02 18.54 -12.97
CA VAL A 961 -15.71 17.23 -13.09
C VAL A 961 -16.75 17.27 -14.20
N PHE A 962 -17.62 18.28 -14.19
CA PHE A 962 -18.70 18.38 -15.15
C PHE A 962 -18.18 18.51 -16.60
N ALA A 963 -17.15 19.32 -16.84
CA ALA A 963 -16.53 19.42 -18.16
C ALA A 963 -15.92 18.09 -18.63
N ALA A 964 -15.30 17.34 -17.72
CA ALA A 964 -14.74 16.02 -17.99
C ALA A 964 -15.80 14.94 -18.31
N LEU A 965 -17.01 15.08 -17.76
CA LEU A 965 -18.13 14.17 -18.02
C LEU A 965 -18.86 14.50 -19.34
N CYS A 966 -19.11 15.79 -19.61
CA CYS A 966 -20.02 16.19 -20.68
C CYS A 966 -19.35 16.43 -22.04
N MET A 967 -18.03 16.63 -22.09
CA MET A 967 -17.29 16.82 -23.34
C MET A 967 -16.86 15.49 -23.96
N ALA A 968 -16.83 15.44 -25.30
CA ALA A 968 -16.25 14.29 -26.00
C ALA A 968 -14.74 14.17 -25.67
N PRO A 969 -14.17 12.95 -25.54
CA PRO A 969 -12.79 12.77 -25.08
C PRO A 969 -11.74 13.54 -25.88
N ASN A 970 -11.89 13.58 -27.21
CA ASN A 970 -10.99 14.30 -28.13
C ASN A 970 -11.12 15.82 -28.01
N ASP A 971 -12.35 16.34 -27.83
CA ASP A 971 -12.60 17.77 -27.67
C ASP A 971 -12.09 18.27 -26.32
N HIS A 972 -12.28 17.49 -25.26
CA HIS A 972 -11.70 17.79 -23.95
C HIS A 972 -10.17 17.82 -24.04
N GLU A 973 -9.54 16.87 -24.73
CA GLU A 973 -8.09 16.86 -24.91
C GLU A 973 -7.60 18.09 -25.69
N LYS A 974 -8.32 18.46 -26.76
CA LYS A 974 -7.95 19.61 -27.58
C LYS A 974 -8.15 20.96 -26.87
N ASN A 975 -9.28 21.15 -26.20
CA ASN A 975 -9.74 22.46 -25.75
C ASN A 975 -9.47 22.71 -24.26
N LEU A 976 -9.34 21.66 -23.46
CA LEU A 976 -9.16 21.77 -22.02
C LEU A 976 -7.83 21.22 -21.50
N THR A 977 -6.90 20.75 -22.36
CA THR A 977 -5.56 20.32 -21.90
C THR A 977 -4.44 21.19 -22.42
N VAL A 978 -3.37 21.32 -21.62
CA VAL A 978 -2.16 22.05 -21.97
C VAL A 978 -1.01 21.05 -22.08
N LYS A 979 -0.51 20.81 -23.30
CA LYS A 979 0.51 19.77 -23.57
C LYS A 979 1.88 20.11 -22.96
N ASP A 980 2.30 21.37 -23.07
CA ASP A 980 3.52 21.89 -22.46
C ASP A 980 3.15 22.88 -21.34
N PRO A 981 3.53 22.63 -20.06
CA PRO A 981 3.28 23.55 -18.96
C PRO A 981 3.78 24.98 -19.18
N ASN A 982 4.76 25.17 -20.06
CA ASN A 982 5.31 26.48 -20.40
C ASN A 982 4.61 27.15 -21.59
N SER A 983 3.66 26.47 -22.24
CA SER A 983 2.87 27.02 -23.34
C SER A 983 1.60 27.71 -22.83
N ASP A 984 1.13 28.69 -23.60
CA ASP A 984 -0.15 29.35 -23.31
C ASP A 984 -1.30 28.33 -23.41
N PRO A 985 -2.26 28.36 -22.47
CA PRO A 985 -3.42 27.48 -22.53
C PRO A 985 -4.29 27.78 -23.78
N PRO A 986 -5.04 26.79 -24.29
CA PRO A 986 -6.00 27.03 -25.35
C PRO A 986 -6.96 28.17 -25.01
N GLU A 987 -7.39 28.95 -26.01
CA GLU A 987 -8.32 30.07 -25.79
C GLU A 987 -9.60 29.63 -25.07
N PHE A 988 -10.14 28.46 -25.46
CA PHE A 988 -11.32 27.87 -24.80
C PHE A 988 -11.08 27.62 -23.30
N TYR A 989 -9.89 27.14 -22.93
CA TYR A 989 -9.53 26.89 -21.54
C TYR A 989 -9.53 28.19 -20.72
N GLU A 990 -8.90 29.24 -21.24
CA GLU A 990 -8.82 30.52 -20.55
C GLU A 990 -10.20 31.17 -20.40
N GLN A 991 -11.03 31.12 -21.45
CA GLN A 991 -12.42 31.59 -21.40
C GLN A 991 -13.26 30.77 -20.39
N TYR A 992 -13.07 29.45 -20.35
CA TYR A 992 -13.77 28.58 -19.40
C TYR A 992 -13.36 28.87 -17.95
N ALA A 993 -12.07 29.11 -17.68
CA ALA A 993 -11.60 29.53 -16.36
C ALA A 993 -12.26 30.84 -15.90
N GLN A 994 -12.42 31.83 -16.79
CA GLN A 994 -13.13 33.08 -16.48
C GLN A 994 -14.64 32.88 -16.24
N GLU A 995 -15.26 31.96 -16.97
CA GLU A 995 -16.66 31.58 -16.74
C GLU A 995 -16.83 30.91 -15.36
N ILE A 996 -15.91 30.01 -14.96
CA ILE A 996 -15.88 29.43 -13.62
C ILE A 996 -15.79 30.52 -12.54
N ILE A 997 -14.88 31.49 -12.69
CA ILE A 997 -14.75 32.62 -11.75
C ILE A 997 -16.07 33.39 -11.64
N SER A 998 -16.75 33.61 -12.76
CA SER A 998 -18.04 34.32 -12.79
C SER A 998 -19.13 33.55 -12.03
N VAL A 999 -19.18 32.22 -12.17
CA VAL A 999 -20.08 31.36 -11.40
C VAL A 999 -19.75 31.40 -9.90
N ILE A 1000 -18.47 31.37 -9.54
CA ILE A 1000 -18.01 31.47 -8.14
C ILE A 1000 -18.50 32.77 -7.50
N ARG A 1001 -18.28 33.91 -8.16
CA ARG A 1001 -18.72 35.23 -7.67
C ARG A 1001 -20.24 35.30 -7.57
N HIS A 1002 -20.96 34.80 -8.57
CA HIS A 1002 -22.42 34.77 -8.54
C HIS A 1002 -22.96 33.98 -7.34
N ASN A 1003 -22.43 32.78 -7.10
CA ASN A 1003 -22.86 31.95 -5.97
C ASN A 1003 -22.53 32.61 -4.63
N ALA A 1004 -21.33 33.18 -4.48
CA ALA A 1004 -20.93 33.91 -3.27
C ALA A 1004 -21.85 35.11 -2.98
N LYS A 1005 -22.21 35.88 -4.02
CA LYS A 1005 -23.15 37.00 -3.90
C LYS A 1005 -24.55 36.54 -3.48
N MET A 1006 -25.08 35.49 -4.08
CA MET A 1006 -26.41 34.97 -3.75
C MET A 1006 -26.48 34.46 -2.31
N GLU A 1007 -25.45 33.72 -1.86
CA GLU A 1007 -25.39 33.22 -0.49
C GLU A 1007 -25.18 34.35 0.52
N PHE A 1008 -24.31 35.33 0.22
CA PHE A 1008 -24.15 36.53 1.04
C PHE A 1008 -25.49 37.21 1.27
N ASN A 1009 -26.25 37.48 0.21
CA ASN A 1009 -27.54 38.16 0.29
C ASN A 1009 -28.55 37.37 1.12
N ALA A 1010 -28.57 36.04 0.98
CA ALA A 1010 -29.45 35.17 1.76
C ALA A 1010 -29.09 35.18 3.25
N ILE A 1011 -27.79 35.11 3.59
CA ILE A 1011 -27.31 35.20 4.99
C ILE A 1011 -27.62 36.58 5.57
N TRP A 1012 -27.34 37.64 4.80
CA TRP A 1012 -27.57 39.02 5.21
C TRP A 1012 -29.05 39.26 5.51
N THR A 1013 -29.94 38.87 4.60
CA THR A 1013 -31.40 38.99 4.76
C THR A 1013 -31.88 38.19 5.98
N ALA A 1014 -31.40 36.95 6.13
CA ALA A 1014 -31.77 36.11 7.28
C ALA A 1014 -31.39 36.73 8.62
N ASN A 1015 -30.22 37.38 8.72
CA ASN A 1015 -29.75 38.08 9.91
C ASN A 1015 -30.55 39.38 10.22
N HIS A 1016 -31.43 39.84 9.32
CA HIS A 1016 -32.26 41.03 9.51
C HIS A 1016 -33.77 40.74 9.57
N GLU A 1017 -34.21 39.53 9.19
CA GLU A 1017 -35.63 39.19 9.08
C GLU A 1017 -36.05 37.99 9.94
N VAL A 1018 -35.12 37.11 10.31
CA VAL A 1018 -35.44 35.88 11.05
C VAL A 1018 -35.12 36.04 12.53
N MET A 1019 -36.14 35.92 13.38
CA MET A 1019 -35.99 36.01 14.83
C MET A 1019 -35.33 34.74 15.42
N ALA A 1020 -34.45 34.93 16.40
CA ALA A 1020 -33.86 33.84 17.17
C ALA A 1020 -34.90 33.10 18.01
N ALA A 1021 -34.69 31.79 18.20
CA ALA A 1021 -35.66 30.91 18.88
C ALA A 1021 -35.90 31.27 20.35
N ASP A 1022 -34.94 31.95 20.98
CA ASP A 1022 -35.02 32.45 22.36
C ASP A 1022 -35.63 33.86 22.47
N GLY A 1023 -35.98 34.49 21.34
CA GLY A 1023 -36.55 35.83 21.27
C GLY A 1023 -35.56 36.97 21.55
N SER A 1024 -34.25 36.68 21.58
CA SER A 1024 -33.21 37.66 21.93
C SER A 1024 -32.90 38.70 20.84
N GLY A 1025 -33.42 38.52 19.62
CA GLY A 1025 -33.18 39.39 18.47
C GLY A 1025 -33.29 38.61 17.16
N PHE A 1026 -32.60 39.08 16.12
CA PHE A 1026 -32.42 38.32 14.88
C PHE A 1026 -31.34 37.25 15.03
N ILE A 1027 -31.41 36.17 14.24
CA ILE A 1027 -30.41 35.10 14.27
C ILE A 1027 -29.03 35.60 13.84
N ASN A 1028 -27.97 35.08 14.46
CA ASN A 1028 -26.59 35.37 14.07
C ASN A 1028 -26.26 34.81 12.66
N LYS A 1029 -25.30 35.43 11.95
CA LYS A 1029 -24.92 35.04 10.58
C LYS A 1029 -24.35 33.62 10.53
N ILE A 1030 -23.62 33.19 11.57
CA ILE A 1030 -23.16 31.80 11.72
C ILE A 1030 -24.33 30.80 11.71
N ASP A 1031 -25.36 31.08 12.50
CA ASP A 1031 -26.53 30.20 12.62
C ASP A 1031 -27.38 30.26 11.33
N ALA A 1032 -27.52 31.43 10.71
CA ALA A 1032 -28.17 31.60 9.41
C ALA A 1032 -27.49 30.75 8.32
N SER A 1033 -26.16 30.79 8.22
CA SER A 1033 -25.40 29.96 7.27
C SER A 1033 -25.64 28.46 7.49
N ALA A 1034 -25.62 27.99 8.74
CA ALA A 1034 -25.89 26.59 9.08
C ALA A 1034 -27.34 26.18 8.77
N MET A 1035 -28.32 27.05 9.04
CA MET A 1035 -29.73 26.82 8.72
C MET A 1035 -29.98 26.78 7.21
N LEU A 1036 -29.40 27.69 6.44
CA LEU A 1036 -29.50 27.71 4.97
C LEU A 1036 -28.93 26.41 4.39
N SER A 1037 -27.76 26.00 4.87
CA SER A 1037 -27.09 24.77 4.45
C SER A 1037 -27.95 23.53 4.70
N ARG A 1038 -28.62 23.45 5.86
CA ARG A 1038 -29.53 22.34 6.17
C ARG A 1038 -30.78 22.37 5.30
N LYS A 1039 -31.39 23.54 5.10
CA LYS A 1039 -32.60 23.69 4.28
C LYS A 1039 -32.35 23.30 2.82
N ILE A 1040 -31.24 23.78 2.23
CA ILE A 1040 -30.82 23.42 0.86
C ILE A 1040 -30.63 21.91 0.75
N ASN A 1041 -29.87 21.31 1.66
CA ASN A 1041 -29.59 19.87 1.60
C ASN A 1041 -30.87 19.02 1.77
N HIS A 1042 -31.82 19.44 2.59
CA HIS A 1042 -33.10 18.77 2.75
C HIS A 1042 -33.94 18.90 1.47
N LEU A 1043 -34.11 20.12 0.95
CA LEU A 1043 -34.88 20.36 -0.27
C LEU A 1043 -34.28 19.64 -1.48
N LYS A 1044 -32.96 19.63 -1.61
CA LYS A 1044 -32.23 18.85 -2.62
C LYS A 1044 -32.54 17.35 -2.52
N ALA A 1045 -32.57 16.79 -1.31
CA ALA A 1045 -32.91 15.38 -1.10
C ALA A 1045 -34.34 15.07 -1.56
N TYR A 1046 -35.29 15.93 -1.20
CA TYR A 1046 -36.69 15.80 -1.57
C TYR A 1046 -36.89 15.90 -3.09
N ILE A 1047 -36.27 16.89 -3.74
CA ILE A 1047 -36.36 17.05 -5.20
C ILE A 1047 -35.74 15.86 -5.93
N MET A 1048 -34.62 15.32 -5.44
CA MET A 1048 -34.03 14.10 -6.01
C MET A 1048 -34.99 12.92 -5.96
N GLU A 1049 -35.65 12.68 -4.83
CA GLU A 1049 -36.62 11.59 -4.67
C GLU A 1049 -37.80 11.72 -5.64
N VAL A 1050 -38.29 12.95 -5.86
CA VAL A 1050 -39.33 13.24 -6.85
C VAL A 1050 -38.84 12.98 -8.28
N LEU A 1051 -37.68 13.55 -8.65
CA LEU A 1051 -37.12 13.40 -10.00
C LEU A 1051 -36.82 11.94 -10.38
N GLU A 1052 -36.55 11.08 -9.39
CA GLU A 1052 -36.27 9.66 -9.60
C GLU A 1052 -37.52 8.79 -9.73
N THR A 1053 -38.69 9.30 -9.35
CA THR A 1053 -39.95 8.53 -9.32
C THR A 1053 -40.91 8.89 -10.46
N GLU A 1054 -40.65 9.95 -11.24
CA GLU A 1054 -41.64 10.56 -12.14
C GLU A 1054 -41.58 10.15 -13.63
N GLU A 1055 -42.67 10.50 -14.33
CA GLU A 1055 -43.05 10.08 -15.68
C GLU A 1055 -42.36 10.90 -16.80
N PRO A 1056 -42.39 10.44 -18.07
CA PRO A 1056 -41.69 11.09 -19.20
C PRO A 1056 -42.07 12.55 -19.47
N ASP A 1057 -43.22 13.02 -18.99
CA ASP A 1057 -43.73 14.37 -19.22
C ASP A 1057 -42.94 15.44 -18.44
N ASP A 1058 -42.19 15.07 -17.39
CA ASP A 1058 -41.40 16.00 -16.56
C ASP A 1058 -39.99 16.29 -17.09
N GLN A 1059 -39.64 15.74 -18.27
CA GLN A 1059 -38.35 16.04 -18.94
C GLN A 1059 -38.16 17.53 -19.26
N TRP A 1060 -39.23 18.32 -19.31
CA TRP A 1060 -39.13 19.76 -19.52
C TRP A 1060 -38.36 20.44 -18.39
N ILE A 1061 -38.50 19.97 -17.13
CA ILE A 1061 -37.82 20.55 -15.96
C ILE A 1061 -36.31 20.38 -16.13
N VAL A 1062 -35.87 19.17 -16.43
CA VAL A 1062 -34.46 18.83 -16.64
C VAL A 1062 -33.88 19.72 -17.74
N ARG A 1063 -34.52 19.79 -18.91
CA ARG A 1063 -34.05 20.61 -20.03
C ARG A 1063 -34.07 22.12 -19.72
N ALA A 1064 -35.10 22.62 -19.05
CA ALA A 1064 -35.23 24.03 -18.70
C ALA A 1064 -34.16 24.47 -17.68
N VAL A 1065 -33.87 23.63 -16.70
CA VAL A 1065 -32.85 23.89 -15.67
C VAL A 1065 -31.45 23.76 -16.25
N LEU A 1066 -31.16 22.74 -17.05
CA LEU A 1066 -29.84 22.57 -17.66
C LEU A 1066 -29.43 23.77 -18.52
N ARG A 1067 -30.35 24.37 -19.28
CA ARG A 1067 -30.08 25.62 -20.02
C ARG A 1067 -29.63 26.78 -19.12
N ARG A 1068 -30.01 26.75 -17.85
CA ARG A 1068 -29.74 27.79 -16.84
C ARG A 1068 -28.60 27.46 -15.89
N CYS A 1069 -28.26 26.20 -15.68
CA CYS A 1069 -27.19 25.84 -14.74
C CYS A 1069 -25.86 25.51 -15.44
N VAL A 1070 -25.90 25.11 -16.71
CA VAL A 1070 -24.70 24.76 -17.48
C VAL A 1070 -23.94 26.02 -17.92
N PRO A 1071 -22.61 26.05 -17.80
CA PRO A 1071 -21.77 27.10 -18.39
C PRO A 1071 -22.04 27.28 -19.88
N ARG A 1072 -22.19 28.52 -20.33
CA ARG A 1072 -22.54 28.88 -21.70
C ARG A 1072 -21.55 28.29 -22.71
N LEU A 1073 -20.25 28.31 -22.42
CA LEU A 1073 -19.25 27.75 -23.33
C LEU A 1073 -19.47 26.25 -23.56
N LEU A 1074 -19.77 25.51 -22.49
CA LEU A 1074 -20.07 24.08 -22.59
C LEU A 1074 -21.40 23.84 -23.31
N LEU A 1075 -22.43 24.65 -23.04
CA LEU A 1075 -23.73 24.52 -23.69
C LEU A 1075 -23.65 24.76 -25.20
N VAL A 1076 -22.92 25.80 -25.62
CA VAL A 1076 -22.70 26.13 -27.03
C VAL A 1076 -21.85 25.07 -27.74
N HIS A 1077 -20.82 24.56 -27.06
CA HIS A 1077 -19.90 23.60 -27.67
C HIS A 1077 -20.47 22.18 -27.74
N CYS A 1078 -21.09 21.70 -26.67
CA CYS A 1078 -21.56 20.32 -26.56
C CYS A 1078 -23.00 20.12 -27.06
N GLY A 1079 -23.81 21.18 -27.04
CA GLY A 1079 -25.26 21.10 -27.19
C GLY A 1079 -25.95 20.46 -25.97
N LEU A 1080 -27.23 20.77 -25.75
CA LEU A 1080 -27.97 20.22 -24.62
C LEU A 1080 -28.15 18.69 -24.72
N ASP A 1081 -28.49 18.19 -25.91
CA ASP A 1081 -28.70 16.75 -26.10
C ASP A 1081 -27.38 15.97 -25.99
N GLY A 1082 -26.26 16.53 -26.44
CA GLY A 1082 -24.94 15.93 -26.26
C GLY A 1082 -24.51 15.85 -24.79
N ILE A 1083 -24.90 16.84 -23.97
CA ILE A 1083 -24.67 16.81 -22.51
C ILE A 1083 -25.50 15.70 -21.85
N LEU A 1084 -26.79 15.58 -22.22
CA LEU A 1084 -27.70 14.56 -21.70
C LEU A 1084 -27.25 13.14 -22.07
N GLU A 1085 -26.71 12.95 -23.28
CA GLU A 1085 -26.25 11.64 -23.75
C GLU A 1085 -24.96 11.17 -23.06
N ARG A 1086 -24.02 12.09 -22.77
CA ARG A 1086 -22.67 11.73 -22.27
C ARG A 1086 -22.53 11.77 -20.75
N THR A 1087 -23.37 12.55 -20.07
CA THR A 1087 -23.28 12.72 -18.62
C THR A 1087 -24.15 11.67 -17.91
N PRO A 1088 -23.68 11.04 -16.82
CA PRO A 1088 -24.51 10.10 -16.07
C PRO A 1088 -25.85 10.72 -15.65
N GLU A 1089 -26.94 10.00 -15.85
CA GLU A 1089 -28.29 10.47 -15.53
C GLU A 1089 -28.40 10.91 -14.07
N ALA A 1090 -27.89 10.10 -13.14
CA ALA A 1090 -27.86 10.44 -11.72
C ALA A 1090 -27.15 11.78 -11.44
N TYR A 1091 -26.09 12.10 -12.18
CA TYR A 1091 -25.37 13.38 -12.04
C TYR A 1091 -26.19 14.55 -12.60
N ILE A 1092 -26.90 14.35 -13.72
CA ILE A 1092 -27.82 15.35 -14.28
C ILE A 1092 -28.96 15.65 -13.31
N LEU A 1093 -29.59 14.63 -12.73
CA LEU A 1093 -30.65 14.81 -11.73
C LEU A 1093 -30.12 15.57 -10.51
N ALA A 1094 -28.91 15.23 -10.03
CA ALA A 1094 -28.25 15.95 -8.94
C ALA A 1094 -27.97 17.42 -9.28
N MET A 1095 -27.56 17.74 -10.51
CA MET A 1095 -27.40 19.12 -10.98
C MET A 1095 -28.71 19.89 -10.94
N VAL A 1096 -29.78 19.28 -11.45
CA VAL A 1096 -31.12 19.89 -11.50
C VAL A 1096 -31.63 20.15 -10.09
N ALA A 1097 -31.58 19.14 -9.22
CA ALA A 1097 -32.03 19.26 -7.83
C ALA A 1097 -31.25 20.32 -7.05
N THR A 1098 -29.92 20.37 -7.21
CA THR A 1098 -29.07 21.40 -6.61
C THR A 1098 -29.48 22.80 -7.07
N TRP A 1099 -29.64 23.01 -8.38
CA TRP A 1099 -29.95 24.33 -8.91
C TRP A 1099 -31.32 24.83 -8.45
N ILE A 1100 -32.34 23.97 -8.46
CA ILE A 1100 -33.69 24.30 -7.98
C ILE A 1100 -33.62 24.65 -6.48
N ALA A 1101 -32.99 23.80 -5.66
CA ALA A 1101 -32.90 24.01 -4.22
C ALA A 1101 -32.17 25.32 -3.87
N ASN A 1102 -31.02 25.59 -4.51
CA ASN A 1102 -30.21 26.78 -4.24
C ASN A 1102 -30.90 28.04 -4.69
N THR A 1103 -31.41 28.06 -5.92
CA THR A 1103 -32.07 29.24 -6.49
C THR A 1103 -33.31 29.61 -5.68
N PHE A 1104 -34.10 28.61 -5.25
CA PHE A 1104 -35.25 28.85 -4.40
C PHE A 1104 -34.86 29.37 -3.01
N VAL A 1105 -33.95 28.68 -2.32
CA VAL A 1105 -33.59 29.06 -0.94
C VAL A 1105 -32.87 30.42 -0.89
N TYR A 1106 -31.99 30.71 -1.84
CA TYR A 1106 -31.32 32.01 -1.89
C TYR A 1106 -32.25 33.16 -2.29
N LYS A 1107 -33.27 32.91 -3.12
CA LYS A 1107 -34.22 33.95 -3.54
C LYS A 1107 -35.31 34.23 -2.51
N PHE A 1108 -35.82 33.21 -1.83
CA PHE A 1108 -36.97 33.33 -0.91
C PHE A 1108 -36.61 33.19 0.57
N GLY A 1109 -35.36 32.86 0.90
CA GLY A 1109 -34.85 32.83 2.27
C GLY A 1109 -35.31 31.64 3.13
N LEU A 1110 -35.02 31.72 4.43
CA LEU A 1110 -35.29 30.65 5.40
C LEU A 1110 -36.78 30.45 5.69
N ASN A 1111 -37.60 31.48 5.58
CA ASN A 1111 -39.04 31.44 5.87
C ASN A 1111 -39.93 31.13 4.65
N SER A 1112 -39.34 30.69 3.53
CA SER A 1112 -40.11 30.41 2.31
C SER A 1112 -41.15 29.30 2.51
N SER A 1113 -42.37 29.53 2.01
CA SER A 1113 -43.52 28.62 2.11
C SER A 1113 -43.60 27.65 0.92
N GLU A 1114 -44.34 26.54 1.09
CA GLU A 1114 -44.65 25.60 0.00
C GLU A 1114 -45.34 26.30 -1.17
N PHE A 1115 -46.20 27.29 -0.90
CA PHE A 1115 -46.84 28.09 -1.93
C PHE A 1115 -45.82 28.93 -2.73
N ALA A 1116 -44.80 29.49 -2.08
CA ALA A 1116 -43.72 30.19 -2.78
C ALA A 1116 -42.92 29.22 -3.67
N PHE A 1117 -42.73 27.98 -3.22
CA PHE A 1117 -42.07 26.94 -4.03
C PHE A 1117 -42.90 26.60 -5.27
N TYR A 1118 -44.22 26.45 -5.12
CA TYR A 1118 -45.13 26.24 -6.25
C TYR A 1118 -45.09 27.41 -7.26
N GLN A 1119 -45.13 28.66 -6.78
CA GLN A 1119 -44.99 29.84 -7.65
C GLN A 1119 -43.64 29.88 -8.38
N PHE A 1120 -42.55 29.51 -7.70
CA PHE A 1120 -41.24 29.41 -8.29
C PHE A 1120 -41.22 28.37 -9.43
N MET A 1121 -41.74 27.17 -9.19
CA MET A 1121 -41.81 26.10 -10.20
C MET A 1121 -42.69 26.50 -11.39
N ARG A 1122 -43.82 27.16 -11.16
CA ARG A 1122 -44.65 27.71 -12.26
C ARG A 1122 -43.93 28.77 -13.08
N SER A 1123 -43.19 29.66 -12.43
CA SER A 1123 -42.39 30.66 -13.15
C SER A 1123 -41.28 30.02 -14.01
N LEU A 1124 -40.75 28.87 -13.57
CA LEU A 1124 -39.77 28.09 -14.31
C LEU A 1124 -40.41 27.43 -15.54
N GLU A 1125 -41.63 26.90 -15.39
CA GLU A 1125 -42.45 26.33 -16.47
C GLU A 1125 -42.79 27.36 -17.55
N GLU A 1126 -43.30 28.52 -17.13
CA GLU A 1126 -43.66 29.62 -18.04
C GLU A 1126 -42.44 30.19 -18.80
N SER A 1127 -41.24 30.08 -18.20
CA SER A 1127 -39.98 30.53 -18.81
C SER A 1127 -39.18 29.41 -19.51
N SER A 1128 -39.73 28.19 -19.61
CA SER A 1128 -39.03 27.02 -20.19
C SER A 1128 -38.60 27.19 -21.66
N GLY A 1129 -39.25 28.11 -22.39
CA GLY A 1129 -39.08 28.34 -23.85
C GLY A 1129 -38.02 29.34 -24.31
N GLY A 1130 -37.02 29.73 -23.50
CA GLY A 1130 -35.99 30.70 -23.89
C GLY A 1130 -34.55 30.33 -23.51
N GLU A 1131 -33.56 30.88 -24.24
CA GLU A 1131 -32.12 30.82 -23.87
C GLU A 1131 -31.85 31.76 -22.69
N VAL A 1132 -31.49 31.21 -21.53
CA VAL A 1132 -30.99 32.00 -20.39
C VAL A 1132 -29.91 31.20 -19.66
N THR A 1133 -28.64 31.60 -19.81
CA THR A 1133 -27.48 31.07 -19.06
C THR A 1133 -27.02 32.10 -18.00
N PRO A 1134 -26.37 31.71 -16.88
CA PRO A 1134 -25.92 32.63 -15.83
C PRO A 1134 -24.94 33.72 -16.30
N ALA A 1135 -24.29 33.54 -17.46
CA ALA A 1135 -23.47 34.56 -18.10
C ALA A 1135 -24.27 35.76 -18.69
N SER A 1136 -25.61 35.75 -18.64
CA SER A 1136 -26.44 36.83 -19.17
C SER A 1136 -26.90 37.87 -18.15
N MET A 1137 -26.36 37.91 -16.93
CA MET A 1137 -26.75 38.92 -15.94
C MET A 1137 -25.87 40.17 -15.85
N GLU A 1138 -24.77 40.30 -16.59
CA GLU A 1138 -24.20 41.61 -16.96
C GLU A 1138 -23.13 41.44 -18.05
N ARG A 1139 -23.32 42.08 -19.21
CA ARG A 1139 -22.23 42.25 -20.18
C ARG A 1139 -21.18 43.17 -19.55
N PRO A 1140 -19.89 42.81 -19.52
CA PRO A 1140 -18.84 43.81 -19.38
C PRO A 1140 -19.02 44.81 -20.53
N ARG A 1141 -19.19 46.10 -20.24
CA ARG A 1141 -19.40 47.16 -21.25
C ARG A 1141 -18.22 47.38 -22.21
N HIS A 1142 -17.18 46.56 -22.18
CA HIS A 1142 -16.04 46.66 -23.05
C HIS A 1142 -15.65 45.29 -23.58
N LEU A 1143 -16.20 44.90 -24.72
CA LEU A 1143 -15.54 44.09 -25.75
C LEU A 1143 -16.45 44.15 -27.00
N GLY A 1144 -15.85 44.59 -28.11
CA GLY A 1144 -16.54 44.91 -29.35
C GLY A 1144 -17.27 43.72 -29.95
N SER A 1145 -18.34 44.04 -30.69
CA SER A 1145 -19.13 43.14 -31.52
C SER A 1145 -18.27 42.21 -32.37
N PHE A 1146 -18.42 40.91 -32.21
CA PHE A 1146 -18.20 39.98 -33.30
C PHE A 1146 -19.31 38.93 -33.33
N SER A 1147 -19.89 38.81 -34.52
CA SER A 1147 -20.82 37.77 -34.93
C SER A 1147 -20.07 36.44 -35.10
N LEU A 1148 -20.57 35.39 -34.47
CA LEU A 1148 -20.59 34.01 -34.98
C LEU A 1148 -21.71 33.25 -34.26
#